data_AF-B3S8J4-F1
#
_entry.id   AF-B3S8J4-F1
#
_cell.length_a   1.000
_cell.length_b   1.000
_cell.length_c   1.000
_cell.angle_alpha   90.00
_cell.angle_beta   90.00
_cell.angle_gamma   90.00
#
_symmetry.space_group_name_H-M   'P 1'
#
loop_
_entity.id
_entity.type
_entity.pdbx_description
1 polymer ?
#
loop_
_entity_poly.entity_id
_entity_poly.type
_entity_poly.pdbx_seq_one_letter_code
_entity_poly.pdbx_strand_id
1 'polypeptide(L)'
;MAELNKNLVENYWQLWRKQQCNYKDDGYFYQHIIDHAIEARHKETLQGLMTDLKWMRAKVIACNTLHCLYADILKYMKSTHLSETTAIMDISELYDFLRQNQSYFNLEKMDFSQFLLSCSSHNSWIQEKALQIVDSKAKEDNFKFHVMMTAYPTPSFSYLTFWNNNKLIGRCWNDVLPRLSNGSIDNSKIISTHYNGTLDSCIVVIDNQTGDTKYKLPLPAIWVEEVRISSDSKLMAYSSQGIWEVSGNKIQRTTKSIASQQEITLFQTLPKGGKFLLLRKKYNQHQGQQEKDWVNECLIEIWNILPFFCHQSIRVPGRIKCDGNSYSISKHGNKAMELSHVQYTSNDYLNIVALYHSKAYKGSVLGLLTMVNRGNTSIDFITMWKRHFKIIHHDPKCINHSAISDDGQYLAILNGQGNLMVFRIDGNSISEYVIINCMQTIRQLLFVPTGYDLLTYDCSSQKLYGFTVTDRNLKWQKMDSESKIAFRQCHNEDYNCGKVLDSSCTFIDCIPYVTKLMKMNDESLRLIVYTGESLEAISKCNLGEYKCERKYSCFLFHNLDSIVVVQRYKCNQTHWTKLVTTSHWHFSLVQYDNIQMPAADSKQVEHIFDNSDYNLTITEAVYRASDKKLIFILKMLYPDLFQKFAIFIIDRPSGNKVIYCENVHNIQLSTMIYCDDRNCILHQWLINGDHAIKWYRIGDDINKSALVKEHQYKYYNGLACKIDTPNKKSLQDVNLLISPWDTISMLETFNTADTELFVSCCGYDSKYAIY
;
A
#
# COMPACT_ATOMS: atom_id res chain seq x y z
N MET A 1 -27.31 29.53 -40.24
CA MET A 1 -26.48 28.72 -39.30
C MET A 1 -27.22 27.46 -38.84
N ALA A 2 -28.39 27.56 -38.21
CA ALA A 2 -29.14 26.37 -37.78
C ALA A 2 -29.43 25.36 -38.92
N GLU A 3 -29.82 25.83 -40.11
CA GLU A 3 -30.07 24.95 -41.27
C GLU A 3 -28.81 24.26 -41.80
N LEU A 4 -27.64 24.91 -41.70
CA LEU A 4 -26.35 24.33 -42.10
C LEU A 4 -25.91 23.25 -41.09
N ASN A 5 -26.05 23.53 -39.80
CA ASN A 5 -25.81 22.54 -38.74
C ASN A 5 -26.76 21.35 -38.88
N LYS A 6 -28.04 21.58 -39.22
CA LYS A 6 -29.03 20.53 -39.44
C LYS A 6 -28.62 19.59 -40.58
N ASN A 7 -28.31 20.16 -41.76
CA ASN A 7 -27.83 19.39 -42.91
C ASN A 7 -26.52 18.63 -42.62
N LEU A 8 -25.61 19.24 -41.86
CA LEU A 8 -24.36 18.59 -41.46
C LEU A 8 -24.64 17.37 -40.56
N VAL A 9 -25.47 17.56 -39.52
CA VAL A 9 -25.82 16.52 -38.55
C VAL A 9 -26.55 15.35 -39.22
N GLU A 10 -27.51 15.63 -40.13
CA GLU A 10 -28.25 14.60 -40.86
C GLU A 10 -27.33 13.76 -41.76
N ASN A 11 -26.43 14.41 -42.50
CA ASN A 11 -25.49 13.70 -43.39
C ASN A 11 -24.53 12.80 -42.60
N TYR A 12 -23.92 13.32 -41.54
CA TYR A 12 -23.04 12.54 -40.67
C TYR A 12 -23.79 11.40 -39.97
N TRP A 13 -25.03 11.63 -39.54
CA TRP A 13 -25.85 10.60 -38.92
C TRP A 13 -26.23 9.48 -39.89
N GLN A 14 -26.55 9.81 -41.15
CA GLN A 14 -26.76 8.80 -42.18
C GLN A 14 -25.49 8.00 -42.49
N LEU A 15 -24.33 8.66 -42.53
CA LEU A 15 -23.05 7.98 -42.72
C LEU A 15 -22.73 7.04 -41.55
N TRP A 16 -22.95 7.47 -40.31
CA TRP A 16 -22.83 6.62 -39.13
C TRP A 16 -23.75 5.40 -39.20
N ARG A 17 -25.04 5.59 -39.51
CA ARG A 17 -26.00 4.47 -39.64
C ARG A 17 -25.64 3.48 -40.73
N LYS A 18 -24.99 3.93 -41.81
CA LYS A 18 -24.52 3.06 -42.90
C LYS A 18 -23.24 2.30 -42.54
N GLN A 19 -22.35 2.89 -41.75
CA GLN A 19 -21.03 2.33 -41.46
C GLN A 19 -20.89 1.66 -40.08
N GLN A 20 -21.89 1.81 -39.20
CA GLN A 20 -22.07 1.11 -37.92
C GLN A 20 -20.75 0.67 -37.25
N CYS A 21 -19.94 1.64 -36.78
CA CYS A 21 -18.62 1.50 -36.11
C CYS A 21 -17.36 1.63 -36.99
N ASN A 22 -17.44 1.52 -38.32
CA ASN A 22 -16.27 1.63 -39.22
C ASN A 22 -16.02 3.05 -39.75
N TYR A 23 -16.76 4.05 -39.26
CA TYR A 23 -16.52 5.43 -39.64
C TYR A 23 -15.18 5.89 -39.04
N LYS A 24 -14.17 6.02 -39.90
CA LYS A 24 -12.81 6.43 -39.52
C LYS A 24 -12.87 7.82 -38.91
N ASP A 25 -12.14 8.02 -37.80
CA ASP A 25 -12.03 9.34 -37.19
C ASP A 25 -11.40 10.32 -38.19
N ASP A 26 -12.17 11.33 -38.57
CA ASP A 26 -11.74 12.43 -39.43
C ASP A 26 -11.19 13.62 -38.61
N GLY A 27 -11.12 13.46 -37.28
CA GLY A 27 -10.67 14.48 -36.33
C GLY A 27 -11.74 15.54 -36.03
N TYR A 28 -12.94 15.42 -36.59
CA TYR A 28 -14.00 16.42 -36.47
C TYR A 28 -15.32 15.84 -35.96
N PHE A 29 -15.78 14.73 -36.54
CA PHE A 29 -17.10 14.16 -36.28
C PHE A 29 -17.27 13.79 -34.80
N TYR A 30 -16.34 13.01 -34.26
CA TYR A 30 -16.43 12.54 -32.87
C TYR A 30 -16.24 13.67 -31.86
N GLN A 31 -15.63 14.79 -32.24
CA GLN A 31 -15.30 15.91 -31.36
C GLN A 31 -16.45 16.93 -31.30
N HIS A 32 -17.19 17.13 -32.40
CA HIS A 32 -18.09 18.29 -32.55
C HIS A 32 -19.54 17.97 -32.93
N ILE A 33 -19.88 16.74 -33.32
CA ILE A 33 -21.24 16.43 -33.82
C ILE A 33 -22.36 16.77 -32.81
N ILE A 34 -22.09 16.61 -31.52
CA ILE A 34 -23.05 16.92 -30.45
C ILE A 34 -23.29 18.43 -30.34
N ASP A 35 -22.25 19.25 -30.49
CA ASP A 35 -22.38 20.71 -30.49
C ASP A 35 -23.25 21.18 -31.66
N HIS A 36 -23.00 20.64 -32.87
CA HIS A 36 -23.83 20.93 -34.04
C HIS A 36 -25.27 20.45 -33.88
N ALA A 37 -25.51 19.27 -33.29
CA ALA A 37 -26.84 18.74 -33.06
C ALA A 37 -27.63 19.58 -32.04
N ILE A 38 -26.96 20.10 -31.00
CA ILE A 38 -27.54 21.03 -30.03
C ILE A 38 -27.89 22.37 -30.70
N GLU A 39 -26.95 22.96 -31.45
CA GLU A 39 -27.16 24.22 -32.17
C GLU A 39 -28.27 24.12 -33.23
N ALA A 40 -28.38 22.97 -33.91
CA ALA A 40 -29.44 22.68 -34.87
C ALA A 40 -30.80 22.36 -34.21
N ARG A 41 -30.85 22.21 -32.88
CA ARG A 41 -32.02 21.73 -32.13
C ARG A 41 -32.56 20.39 -32.67
N HIS A 42 -31.67 19.55 -33.20
CA HIS A 42 -32.04 18.30 -33.87
C HIS A 42 -32.20 17.15 -32.87
N LYS A 43 -33.31 17.15 -32.12
CA LYS A 43 -33.57 16.25 -30.99
C LYS A 43 -33.42 14.75 -31.31
N GLU A 44 -33.92 14.30 -32.45
CA GLU A 44 -33.91 12.87 -32.82
C GLU A 44 -32.50 12.32 -32.96
N THR A 45 -31.63 13.02 -33.70
CA THR A 45 -30.22 12.62 -33.85
C THR A 45 -29.47 12.72 -32.52
N LEU A 46 -29.74 13.74 -31.72
CA LEU A 46 -29.13 13.91 -30.40
C LEU A 46 -29.47 12.74 -29.47
N GLN A 47 -30.74 12.35 -29.40
CA GLN A 47 -31.20 11.19 -28.65
C GLN A 47 -30.67 9.87 -29.23
N GLY A 48 -30.63 9.76 -30.56
CA GLY A 48 -30.09 8.59 -31.26
C GLY A 48 -28.61 8.35 -30.94
N LEU A 49 -27.79 9.39 -30.94
CA LEU A 49 -26.36 9.31 -30.59
C LEU A 49 -26.17 8.98 -29.10
N MET A 50 -26.95 9.63 -28.23
CA MET A 50 -26.83 9.45 -26.78
C MET A 50 -27.40 8.12 -26.28
N THR A 51 -28.21 7.41 -27.06
CA THR A 51 -28.68 6.05 -26.71
C THR A 51 -27.93 4.95 -27.46
N ASP A 52 -26.99 5.31 -28.35
CA ASP A 52 -26.19 4.38 -29.13
C ASP A 52 -24.82 4.14 -28.46
N LEU A 53 -24.74 3.09 -27.66
CA LEU A 53 -23.49 2.64 -27.03
C LEU A 53 -22.38 2.29 -28.04
N LYS A 54 -22.72 1.92 -29.29
CA LYS A 54 -21.70 1.69 -30.33
C LYS A 54 -21.05 3.01 -30.73
N TRP A 55 -21.83 4.08 -30.81
CA TRP A 55 -21.31 5.42 -31.05
C TRP A 55 -20.45 5.90 -29.88
N MET A 56 -20.92 5.70 -28.64
CA MET A 56 -20.14 6.06 -27.45
C MET A 56 -18.79 5.35 -27.40
N ARG A 57 -18.78 4.05 -27.70
CA ARG A 57 -17.56 3.26 -27.82
C ARG A 57 -16.62 3.84 -28.88
N ALA A 58 -17.13 4.08 -30.09
CA ALA A 58 -16.33 4.63 -31.18
C ALA A 58 -15.75 6.01 -30.84
N LYS A 59 -16.54 6.87 -30.17
CA LYS A 59 -16.09 8.16 -29.67
C LYS A 59 -15.00 8.03 -28.60
N VAL A 60 -15.16 7.14 -27.62
CA VAL A 60 -14.16 6.91 -26.56
C VAL A 60 -12.83 6.43 -27.16
N ILE A 61 -12.89 5.56 -28.16
CA ILE A 61 -11.71 5.10 -28.91
C ILE A 61 -11.08 6.25 -29.70
N ALA A 62 -11.88 6.99 -30.49
CA ALA A 62 -11.40 8.10 -31.33
C ALA A 62 -10.78 9.24 -30.51
N CYS A 63 -11.43 9.63 -29.41
CA CYS A 63 -10.94 10.67 -28.52
C CYS A 63 -9.85 10.19 -27.54
N ASN A 64 -9.60 8.87 -27.47
CA ASN A 64 -8.71 8.23 -26.52
C ASN A 64 -8.94 8.69 -25.05
N THR A 65 -10.19 8.96 -24.68
CA THR A 65 -10.58 9.43 -23.34
C THR A 65 -12.08 9.28 -23.09
N LEU A 66 -12.46 8.91 -21.86
CA LEU A 66 -13.85 8.99 -21.39
C LEU A 66 -14.35 10.44 -21.25
N HIS A 67 -13.45 11.40 -21.09
CA HIS A 67 -13.80 12.79 -20.77
C HIS A 67 -14.66 13.45 -21.86
N CYS A 68 -14.36 13.21 -23.14
CA CYS A 68 -15.12 13.79 -24.25
C CYS A 68 -16.56 13.26 -24.30
N LEU A 69 -16.77 11.98 -23.96
CA LEU A 69 -18.12 11.41 -23.86
C LEU A 69 -18.88 12.02 -22.67
N TYR A 70 -18.21 12.15 -21.52
CA TYR A 70 -18.78 12.77 -20.32
C TYR A 70 -19.23 14.23 -20.54
N ALA A 71 -18.39 15.02 -21.22
CA ALA A 71 -18.72 16.40 -21.56
C ALA A 71 -19.96 16.50 -22.46
N ASP A 72 -20.09 15.59 -23.42
CA ASP A 72 -21.23 15.55 -24.34
C ASP A 72 -22.53 15.10 -23.67
N ILE A 73 -22.46 14.11 -22.77
CA ILE A 73 -23.61 13.70 -21.96
C ILE A 73 -24.09 14.88 -21.09
N LEU A 74 -23.18 15.65 -20.49
CA LEU A 74 -23.53 16.85 -19.73
C LEU A 74 -24.15 17.94 -20.61
N LYS A 75 -23.61 18.18 -21.80
CA LYS A 75 -24.18 19.12 -22.76
C LYS A 75 -25.58 18.68 -23.19
N TYR A 76 -25.78 17.37 -23.43
CA TYR A 76 -27.08 16.79 -23.75
C TYR A 76 -28.10 17.05 -22.63
N MET A 77 -27.77 16.70 -21.38
CA MET A 77 -28.62 16.94 -20.21
C MET A 77 -28.97 18.43 -20.04
N LYS A 78 -28.02 19.34 -20.30
CA LYS A 78 -28.24 20.80 -20.18
C LYS A 78 -29.03 21.40 -21.35
N SER A 79 -28.92 20.82 -22.54
CA SER A 79 -29.53 21.35 -23.78
C SER A 79 -31.01 21.00 -23.94
N THR A 80 -31.53 20.07 -23.13
CA THR A 80 -32.88 19.55 -23.27
C THR A 80 -33.89 20.34 -22.43
N HIS A 81 -34.74 21.13 -23.11
CA HIS A 81 -36.06 21.56 -22.60
C HIS A 81 -37.10 20.42 -22.66
N LEU A 82 -36.65 19.16 -22.68
CA LEU A 82 -37.52 18.00 -22.87
C LEU A 82 -37.94 17.48 -21.49
N SER A 83 -39.25 17.50 -21.27
CA SER A 83 -39.94 16.89 -20.15
C SER A 83 -39.42 15.48 -19.82
N GLU A 84 -39.44 15.18 -18.52
CA GLU A 84 -39.31 13.85 -17.89
C GLU A 84 -39.64 12.69 -18.84
N THR A 85 -38.63 12.20 -19.54
CA THR A 85 -38.73 11.05 -20.44
C THR A 85 -37.76 10.00 -19.94
N THR A 86 -38.14 8.73 -20.04
CA THR A 86 -37.35 7.57 -19.59
C THR A 86 -35.90 7.62 -20.10
N ALA A 87 -35.71 8.10 -21.34
CA ALA A 87 -34.38 8.27 -21.93
C ALA A 87 -33.46 9.24 -21.15
N ILE A 88 -33.97 10.30 -20.53
CA ILE A 88 -33.15 11.21 -19.71
C ILE A 88 -32.75 10.53 -18.40
N MET A 89 -33.64 9.74 -17.80
CA MET A 89 -33.32 8.95 -16.60
C MET A 89 -32.23 7.91 -16.90
N ASP A 90 -32.36 7.18 -18.01
CA ASP A 90 -31.35 6.22 -18.48
C ASP A 90 -29.99 6.92 -18.68
N ILE A 91 -29.97 8.06 -19.38
CA ILE A 91 -28.74 8.83 -19.61
C ILE A 91 -28.13 9.36 -18.30
N SER A 92 -28.96 9.76 -17.33
CA SER A 92 -28.52 10.14 -15.99
C SER A 92 -27.88 8.98 -15.25
N GLU A 93 -28.49 7.80 -15.31
CA GLU A 93 -27.96 6.58 -14.74
C GLU A 93 -26.61 6.20 -15.39
N LEU A 94 -26.49 6.31 -16.72
CA LEU A 94 -25.23 6.07 -17.43
C LEU A 94 -24.14 7.06 -17.02
N TYR A 95 -24.50 8.34 -16.89
CA TYR A 95 -23.57 9.37 -16.45
C TYR A 95 -23.03 9.08 -15.04
N ASP A 96 -23.91 8.75 -14.10
CA ASP A 96 -23.54 8.40 -12.74
C ASP A 96 -22.70 7.12 -12.71
N PHE A 97 -23.10 6.11 -13.48
CA PHE A 97 -22.35 4.86 -13.64
C PHE A 97 -20.92 5.09 -14.14
N LEU A 98 -20.76 5.84 -15.23
CA LEU A 98 -19.44 6.12 -15.82
C LEU A 98 -18.58 6.93 -14.85
N ARG A 99 -19.18 7.89 -14.14
CA ARG A 99 -18.50 8.71 -13.13
C ARG A 99 -18.00 7.88 -11.95
N GLN A 100 -18.83 6.95 -11.45
CA GLN A 100 -18.50 6.06 -10.33
C GLN A 100 -17.37 5.09 -10.68
N ASN A 101 -17.39 4.55 -11.91
CA ASN A 101 -16.51 3.45 -12.30
C ASN A 101 -15.30 3.90 -13.14
N GLN A 102 -15.14 5.20 -13.43
CA GLN A 102 -14.09 5.72 -14.32
C GLN A 102 -12.66 5.27 -13.93
N SER A 103 -12.39 5.09 -12.63
CA SER A 103 -11.06 4.68 -12.15
C SER A 103 -10.68 3.25 -12.55
N TYR A 104 -11.68 2.43 -12.86
CA TYR A 104 -11.48 1.06 -13.32
C TYR A 104 -11.35 0.97 -14.84
N PHE A 105 -11.66 2.04 -15.58
CA PHE A 105 -11.56 2.05 -17.02
C PHE A 105 -10.14 2.39 -17.49
N ASN A 106 -9.45 1.38 -18.03
CA ASN A 106 -8.17 1.55 -18.69
C ASN A 106 -8.34 1.40 -20.21
N LEU A 107 -8.20 2.50 -20.96
CA LEU A 107 -8.34 2.55 -22.42
C LEU A 107 -7.37 1.63 -23.17
N GLU A 108 -6.17 1.39 -22.64
CA GLU A 108 -5.16 0.55 -23.29
C GLU A 108 -5.41 -0.93 -23.07
N LYS A 109 -6.11 -1.30 -21.99
CA LYS A 109 -6.22 -2.69 -21.53
C LYS A 109 -7.65 -3.25 -21.53
N MET A 110 -8.68 -2.40 -21.61
CA MET A 110 -10.06 -2.82 -21.35
C MET A 110 -11.01 -2.40 -22.47
N ASP A 111 -11.74 -3.36 -23.05
CA ASP A 111 -12.82 -3.09 -23.99
C ASP A 111 -13.96 -2.35 -23.27
N PHE A 112 -14.49 -1.29 -23.88
CA PHE A 112 -15.58 -0.49 -23.30
C PHE A 112 -16.81 -1.35 -22.97
N SER A 113 -17.16 -2.33 -23.81
CA SER A 113 -18.29 -3.24 -23.57
C SER A 113 -18.01 -4.19 -22.39
N GLN A 114 -16.76 -4.68 -22.26
CA GLN A 114 -16.34 -5.48 -21.10
C GLN A 114 -16.36 -4.65 -19.80
N PHE A 115 -15.98 -3.38 -19.86
CA PHE A 115 -16.11 -2.45 -18.74
C PHE A 115 -17.56 -2.27 -18.29
N LEU A 116 -18.48 -2.05 -19.24
CA LEU A 116 -19.91 -1.98 -18.94
C LEU A 116 -20.40 -3.28 -18.28
N LEU A 117 -20.05 -4.46 -18.81
CA LEU A 117 -20.46 -5.76 -18.26
C LEU A 117 -19.89 -6.06 -16.86
N SER A 118 -18.68 -5.58 -16.56
CA SER A 118 -18.00 -5.87 -15.29
C SER A 118 -18.52 -5.00 -14.15
N CYS A 119 -18.88 -3.75 -14.46
CA CYS A 119 -19.20 -2.75 -13.45
C CYS A 119 -20.71 -2.50 -13.31
N SER A 120 -21.54 -2.80 -14.32
CA SER A 120 -22.97 -2.50 -14.31
C SER A 120 -23.74 -3.39 -13.34
N SER A 121 -24.80 -2.84 -12.74
CA SER A 121 -25.70 -3.59 -11.86
C SER A 121 -26.43 -4.70 -12.64
N HIS A 122 -26.69 -5.82 -11.94
CA HIS A 122 -27.43 -6.95 -12.48
C HIS A 122 -28.82 -6.51 -12.97
N ASN A 123 -29.19 -6.89 -14.21
CA ASN A 123 -30.42 -6.48 -14.91
C ASN A 123 -30.56 -4.97 -15.17
N SER A 124 -29.49 -4.19 -15.13
CA SER A 124 -29.55 -2.80 -15.60
C SER A 124 -29.67 -2.75 -17.13
N TRP A 125 -30.29 -1.69 -17.64
CA TRP A 125 -30.38 -1.49 -19.09
C TRP A 125 -28.98 -1.31 -19.73
N ILE A 126 -28.01 -0.81 -18.95
CA ILE A 126 -26.59 -0.70 -19.35
C ILE A 126 -26.01 -2.10 -19.59
N GLN A 127 -26.26 -3.05 -18.67
CA GLN A 127 -25.84 -4.43 -18.81
C GLN A 127 -26.50 -5.10 -20.02
N GLU A 128 -27.83 -4.97 -20.17
CA GLU A 128 -28.58 -5.53 -21.30
C GLU A 128 -28.08 -5.02 -22.65
N LYS A 129 -27.83 -3.71 -22.75
CA LYS A 129 -27.31 -3.11 -23.99
C LYS A 129 -25.87 -3.50 -24.27
N ALA A 130 -25.03 -3.63 -23.23
CA ALA A 130 -23.67 -4.15 -23.39
C ALA A 130 -23.68 -5.61 -23.87
N LEU A 131 -24.58 -6.45 -23.34
CA LEU A 131 -24.78 -7.83 -23.80
C LEU A 131 -25.21 -7.88 -25.27
N GLN A 132 -26.16 -7.04 -25.70
CA GLN A 132 -26.58 -6.98 -27.11
C GLN A 132 -25.42 -6.67 -28.06
N ILE A 133 -24.48 -5.80 -27.65
CA ILE A 133 -23.30 -5.45 -28.43
C ILE A 133 -22.35 -6.64 -28.52
N VAL A 134 -22.08 -7.29 -27.38
CA VAL A 134 -21.22 -8.47 -27.32
C VAL A 134 -21.80 -9.62 -28.14
N ASP A 135 -23.10 -9.90 -28.01
CA ASP A 135 -23.80 -10.94 -28.77
C ASP A 135 -23.77 -10.67 -30.29
N SER A 136 -23.88 -9.41 -30.69
CA SER A 136 -23.76 -9.03 -32.10
C SER A 136 -22.36 -9.26 -32.66
N LYS A 137 -21.30 -9.11 -31.83
CA LYS A 137 -19.91 -9.33 -32.21
C LYS A 137 -19.45 -10.78 -32.10
N ALA A 138 -19.99 -11.55 -31.17
CA ALA A 138 -19.69 -12.98 -31.02
C ALA A 138 -20.06 -13.80 -32.26
N LYS A 139 -20.95 -13.26 -33.12
CA LYS A 139 -21.30 -13.84 -34.42
C LYS A 139 -20.30 -13.51 -35.54
N GLU A 140 -19.43 -12.53 -35.35
CA GLU A 140 -18.47 -12.04 -36.36
C GLU A 140 -17.01 -12.39 -36.00
N ASP A 141 -16.64 -12.35 -34.71
CA ASP A 141 -15.29 -12.65 -34.21
C ASP A 141 -15.30 -13.98 -33.44
N ASN A 142 -14.67 -15.01 -34.01
CA ASN A 142 -14.77 -16.40 -33.51
C ASN A 142 -14.18 -16.68 -32.11
N PHE A 143 -13.55 -15.74 -31.39
CA PHE A 143 -12.80 -16.08 -30.15
C PHE A 143 -12.67 -14.99 -29.06
N LYS A 144 -13.64 -14.08 -28.88
CA LYS A 144 -13.61 -13.13 -27.73
C LYS A 144 -14.61 -13.49 -26.63
N PHE A 145 -14.09 -14.02 -25.53
CA PHE A 145 -14.87 -14.25 -24.31
C PHE A 145 -15.08 -12.93 -23.56
N HIS A 146 -16.34 -12.62 -23.27
CA HIS A 146 -16.69 -11.51 -22.39
C HIS A 146 -17.21 -12.10 -21.07
N VAL A 147 -16.81 -11.49 -19.96
CA VAL A 147 -17.16 -11.96 -18.61
C VAL A 147 -18.17 -10.99 -18.02
N MET A 148 -19.24 -11.50 -17.42
CA MET A 148 -20.19 -10.69 -16.64
C MET A 148 -20.24 -11.19 -15.20
N MET A 149 -20.43 -10.26 -14.27
CA MET A 149 -20.69 -10.62 -12.88
C MET A 149 -22.16 -11.01 -12.73
N THR A 150 -22.42 -12.25 -12.32
CA THR A 150 -23.78 -12.81 -12.16
C THR A 150 -24.35 -12.64 -10.76
N ALA A 151 -23.51 -12.28 -9.78
CA ALA A 151 -23.93 -12.03 -8.42
C ALA A 151 -23.04 -10.96 -7.77
N TYR A 152 -23.67 -9.95 -7.18
CA TYR A 152 -23.02 -9.00 -6.28
C TYR A 152 -23.38 -9.39 -4.84
N PRO A 153 -22.48 -9.19 -3.85
CA PRO A 153 -22.93 -9.15 -2.47
C PRO A 153 -24.03 -8.10 -2.39
N THR A 154 -25.24 -8.48 -1.96
CA THR A 154 -26.35 -7.54 -1.79
C THR A 154 -25.82 -6.34 -1.00
N PRO A 155 -25.74 -5.15 -1.62
CA PRO A 155 -25.12 -4.02 -0.94
C PRO A 155 -26.07 -3.66 0.20
N SER A 156 -25.61 -3.82 1.44
CA SER A 156 -26.21 -3.06 2.51
C SER A 156 -26.06 -1.57 2.15
N PHE A 157 -27.11 -0.79 2.42
CA PHE A 157 -27.24 0.61 1.99
C PHE A 157 -25.99 1.47 2.32
N SER A 158 -25.20 1.07 3.32
CA SER A 158 -23.94 1.69 3.71
C SER A 158 -22.82 1.56 2.67
N TYR A 159 -22.67 0.44 1.96
CA TYR A 159 -21.57 0.23 1.00
C TYR A 159 -21.73 1.08 -0.26
N LEU A 160 -22.95 1.23 -0.79
CA LEU A 160 -23.22 2.07 -1.97
C LEU A 160 -22.81 3.54 -1.74
N THR A 161 -23.06 4.10 -0.55
CA THR A 161 -22.65 5.47 -0.19
C THR A 161 -21.13 5.67 -0.11
N PHE A 162 -20.37 4.66 0.29
CA PHE A 162 -18.90 4.73 0.31
C PHE A 162 -18.31 4.68 -1.11
N TRP A 163 -18.86 3.82 -1.98
CA TRP A 163 -18.39 3.66 -3.35
C TRP A 163 -18.74 4.86 -4.24
N ASN A 164 -19.91 5.47 -4.04
CA ASN A 164 -20.39 6.61 -4.84
C ASN A 164 -19.56 7.90 -4.68
N ASN A 165 -18.67 7.97 -3.69
CA ASN A 165 -17.88 9.17 -3.38
C ASN A 165 -16.36 9.01 -3.64
N ASN A 166 -15.93 7.91 -4.24
CA ASN A 166 -14.51 7.69 -4.57
C ASN A 166 -14.04 8.61 -5.70
N LYS A 167 -12.85 9.21 -5.53
CA LYS A 167 -12.22 10.09 -6.52
C LYS A 167 -10.78 9.66 -6.73
N LEU A 168 -10.36 9.52 -7.99
CA LEU A 168 -8.96 9.32 -8.35
C LEU A 168 -8.23 10.66 -8.27
N ILE A 169 -7.20 10.74 -7.43
CA ILE A 169 -6.39 11.94 -7.23
C ILE A 169 -4.92 11.54 -7.28
N GLY A 170 -4.15 12.17 -8.17
CA GLY A 170 -2.79 11.75 -8.51
C GLY A 170 -2.73 10.94 -9.80
N ARG A 171 -1.58 10.98 -10.47
CA ARG A 171 -1.30 10.34 -11.77
C ARG A 171 0.00 9.54 -11.77
N CYS A 172 0.89 9.70 -10.78
CA CYS A 172 2.09 8.89 -10.62
C CYS A 172 2.43 8.62 -9.15
N TRP A 173 3.34 7.66 -8.91
CA TRP A 173 3.83 7.30 -7.56
C TRP A 173 4.46 8.47 -6.79
N ASN A 174 5.06 9.42 -7.51
CA ASN A 174 5.73 10.56 -6.91
C ASN A 174 4.76 11.69 -6.52
N ASP A 175 3.48 11.59 -6.87
CA ASP A 175 2.53 12.64 -6.55
C ASP A 175 2.34 12.80 -5.04
N VAL A 176 2.31 14.05 -4.61
CA VAL A 176 2.09 14.38 -3.21
C VAL A 176 0.67 14.01 -2.82
N LEU A 177 0.50 13.68 -1.55
CA LEU A 177 -0.81 13.32 -1.02
C LEU A 177 -1.79 14.48 -1.17
N PRO A 178 -3.06 14.18 -1.49
CA PRO A 178 -4.09 15.19 -1.53
C PRO A 178 -4.30 15.85 -0.17
N ARG A 179 -4.68 17.13 -0.19
CA ARG A 179 -5.11 17.90 0.98
C ARG A 179 -6.45 18.56 0.72
N LEU A 180 -7.36 18.49 1.68
CA LEU A 180 -8.70 19.07 1.60
C LEU A 180 -8.72 20.43 2.29
N SER A 181 -9.42 21.41 1.71
CA SER A 181 -9.74 22.64 2.42
C SER A 181 -10.83 22.41 3.46
N ASN A 182 -10.62 22.92 4.67
CA ASN A 182 -11.53 22.78 5.81
C ASN A 182 -12.75 23.73 5.72
N GLY A 183 -13.31 23.93 4.52
CA GLY A 183 -14.49 24.75 4.28
C GLY A 183 -15.77 23.95 4.50
N SER A 184 -16.93 24.61 4.53
CA SER A 184 -18.23 23.93 4.44
C SER A 184 -18.19 22.93 3.28
N ILE A 185 -18.72 21.71 3.47
CA ILE A 185 -18.66 20.60 2.50
C ILE A 185 -18.97 21.08 1.07
N ASP A 186 -19.93 22.00 0.93
CA ASP A 186 -20.39 22.60 -0.33
C ASP A 186 -19.38 23.46 -1.12
N ASN A 187 -18.23 23.82 -0.54
CA ASN A 187 -17.19 24.61 -1.22
C ASN A 187 -15.76 24.08 -0.97
N SER A 188 -15.66 22.84 -0.50
CA SER A 188 -14.38 22.20 -0.23
C SER A 188 -13.64 21.85 -1.54
N LYS A 189 -12.32 22.02 -1.53
CA LYS A 189 -11.43 21.78 -2.66
C LYS A 189 -10.30 20.86 -2.21
N ILE A 190 -9.87 19.99 -3.10
CA ILE A 190 -8.74 19.08 -2.89
C ILE A 190 -7.56 19.59 -3.69
N ILE A 191 -6.39 19.75 -3.07
CA ILE A 191 -5.13 20.08 -3.77
C ILE A 191 -4.20 18.86 -3.79
N SER A 192 -3.56 18.61 -4.93
CA SER A 192 -2.58 17.51 -5.15
C SER A 192 -1.60 17.90 -6.25
N THR A 193 -0.63 17.03 -6.57
CA THR A 193 0.13 17.11 -7.82
C THR A 193 -0.34 16.04 -8.82
N HIS A 194 -0.06 16.27 -10.10
CA HIS A 194 -0.01 15.24 -11.15
C HIS A 194 1.39 15.20 -11.77
N TYR A 195 1.93 13.99 -11.96
CA TYR A 195 3.22 13.76 -12.58
C TYR A 195 4.40 14.47 -11.88
N ASN A 196 4.37 14.52 -10.55
CA ASN A 196 5.39 15.20 -9.76
C ASN A 196 6.83 14.80 -10.14
N GLY A 197 7.70 15.79 -10.30
CA GLY A 197 9.09 15.60 -10.68
C GLY A 197 9.35 15.33 -12.17
N THR A 198 8.32 15.26 -13.02
CA THR A 198 8.47 15.10 -14.48
C THR A 198 8.33 16.43 -15.22
N LEU A 199 8.58 16.43 -16.54
CA LEU A 199 8.36 17.60 -17.40
C LEU A 199 6.88 18.05 -17.44
N ASP A 200 5.94 17.15 -17.16
CA ASP A 200 4.50 17.41 -17.15
C ASP A 200 3.95 17.69 -15.74
N SER A 201 4.84 17.85 -14.76
CA SER A 201 4.50 18.11 -13.36
C SER A 201 3.59 19.34 -13.24
N CYS A 202 2.52 19.20 -12.47
CA CYS A 202 1.62 20.29 -12.16
C CYS A 202 0.93 20.10 -10.81
N ILE A 203 0.57 21.21 -10.18
CA ILE A 203 -0.35 21.21 -9.03
C ILE A 203 -1.76 21.32 -9.56
N VAL A 204 -2.65 20.49 -9.05
CA VAL A 204 -4.07 20.50 -9.38
C VAL A 204 -4.92 20.80 -8.16
N VAL A 205 -5.98 21.57 -8.36
CA VAL A 205 -7.01 21.81 -7.37
C VAL A 205 -8.34 21.34 -7.95
N ILE A 206 -8.94 20.39 -7.26
CA ILE A 206 -10.10 19.61 -7.67
C ILE A 206 -11.28 20.00 -6.79
N ASP A 207 -12.46 20.09 -7.37
CA ASP A 207 -13.69 20.29 -6.62
C ASP A 207 -14.11 19.02 -5.87
N ASN A 208 -14.30 19.15 -4.55
CA ASN A 208 -14.63 17.98 -3.74
C ASN A 208 -16.05 17.45 -4.02
N GLN A 209 -16.98 18.23 -4.56
CA GLN A 209 -18.30 17.70 -4.92
C GLN A 209 -18.28 17.13 -6.34
N THR A 210 -17.87 17.94 -7.33
CA THR A 210 -17.98 17.55 -8.74
C THR A 210 -16.85 16.62 -9.18
N GLY A 211 -15.67 16.72 -8.57
CA GLY A 211 -14.46 16.00 -9.00
C GLY A 211 -13.78 16.66 -10.20
N ASP A 212 -14.29 17.80 -10.66
CA ASP A 212 -13.67 18.53 -11.77
C ASP A 212 -12.38 19.18 -11.28
N THR A 213 -11.35 19.14 -12.13
CA THR A 213 -10.18 20.00 -11.95
C THR A 213 -10.60 21.45 -12.17
N LYS A 214 -10.61 22.24 -11.10
CA LYS A 214 -10.92 23.67 -11.17
C LYS A 214 -9.69 24.49 -11.52
N TYR A 215 -8.51 24.02 -11.08
CA TYR A 215 -7.26 24.71 -11.34
C TYR A 215 -6.12 23.74 -11.64
N LYS A 216 -5.21 24.16 -12.52
CA LYS A 216 -3.97 23.46 -12.86
C LYS A 216 -2.85 24.50 -12.94
N LEU A 217 -1.80 24.31 -12.15
CA LEU A 217 -0.59 25.13 -12.15
C LEU A 217 0.57 24.27 -12.68
N PRO A 218 1.03 24.48 -13.93
CA PRO A 218 2.19 23.79 -14.47
C PRO A 218 3.46 24.14 -13.69
N LEU A 219 4.22 23.11 -13.29
CA LEU A 219 5.49 23.20 -12.57
C LEU A 219 6.51 22.21 -13.18
N PRO A 220 6.89 22.39 -14.46
CA PRO A 220 7.69 21.42 -15.20
C PRO A 220 9.04 21.17 -14.51
N ALA A 221 9.40 19.90 -14.35
CA ALA A 221 10.65 19.42 -13.74
C ALA A 221 10.90 19.87 -12.29
N ILE A 222 9.87 20.36 -11.58
CA ILE A 222 9.97 20.71 -10.17
C ILE A 222 9.46 19.54 -9.33
N TRP A 223 10.29 19.10 -8.38
CA TRP A 223 9.90 18.16 -7.34
C TRP A 223 9.19 18.93 -6.22
N VAL A 224 7.89 18.70 -6.08
CA VAL A 224 7.08 19.25 -5.00
C VAL A 224 7.06 18.23 -3.87
N GLU A 225 7.62 18.56 -2.72
CA GLU A 225 7.57 17.70 -1.53
C GLU A 225 6.21 17.78 -0.83
N GLU A 226 5.59 18.96 -0.87
CA GLU A 226 4.36 19.21 -0.11
C GLU A 226 3.46 20.26 -0.77
N VAL A 227 2.13 20.06 -0.66
CA VAL A 227 1.09 21.04 -1.00
C VAL A 227 0.16 21.28 0.19
N ARG A 228 -0.44 22.47 0.26
CA ARG A 228 -1.45 22.88 1.23
C ARG A 228 -2.45 23.84 0.61
N ILE A 229 -3.69 23.79 1.09
CA ILE A 229 -4.77 24.71 0.75
C ILE A 229 -5.33 25.32 2.04
N SER A 230 -5.70 26.60 2.00
CA SER A 230 -6.35 27.28 3.12
C SER A 230 -7.75 26.74 3.38
N SER A 231 -8.26 26.92 4.60
CA SER A 231 -9.60 26.45 4.98
C SER A 231 -10.72 27.09 4.16
N ASP A 232 -10.52 28.32 3.68
CA ASP A 232 -11.47 29.02 2.80
C ASP A 232 -11.30 28.71 1.31
N SER A 233 -10.40 27.77 0.95
CA SER A 233 -10.06 27.40 -0.43
C SER A 233 -9.46 28.53 -1.28
N LYS A 234 -9.13 29.70 -0.70
CA LYS A 234 -8.67 30.88 -1.45
C LYS A 234 -7.16 30.97 -1.60
N LEU A 235 -6.39 30.24 -0.82
CA LEU A 235 -4.93 30.25 -0.90
C LEU A 235 -4.40 28.84 -1.01
N MET A 236 -3.29 28.71 -1.73
CA MET A 236 -2.51 27.49 -1.74
C MET A 236 -1.02 27.78 -1.58
N ALA A 237 -0.33 26.83 -1.00
CA ALA A 237 1.12 26.86 -0.80
C ALA A 237 1.70 25.49 -1.18
N TYR A 238 2.93 25.51 -1.68
CA TYR A 238 3.68 24.29 -1.97
C TYR A 238 5.17 24.52 -1.72
N SER A 239 5.90 23.43 -1.51
CA SER A 239 7.31 23.44 -1.15
C SER A 239 8.23 23.75 -2.35
N SER A 240 8.06 24.92 -2.98
CA SER A 240 9.13 25.66 -3.65
C SER A 240 8.75 27.15 -3.75
N GLN A 241 9.24 27.92 -2.79
CA GLN A 241 9.35 29.40 -2.77
C GLN A 241 8.14 30.26 -3.23
N GLY A 242 6.91 30.05 -2.72
CA GLY A 242 5.84 31.05 -2.88
C GLY A 242 4.49 30.79 -2.20
N ILE A 243 3.76 31.87 -1.90
CA ILE A 243 2.33 31.86 -1.52
C ILE A 243 1.50 32.36 -2.70
N TRP A 244 0.46 31.61 -3.06
CA TRP A 244 -0.38 31.87 -4.23
C TRP A 244 -1.82 32.12 -3.83
N GLU A 245 -2.43 33.14 -4.42
CA GLU A 245 -3.82 33.50 -4.22
C GLU A 245 -4.69 32.94 -5.34
N VAL A 246 -5.81 32.37 -4.93
CA VAL A 246 -6.87 31.80 -5.77
C VAL A 246 -8.06 32.75 -5.68
N SER A 247 -8.20 33.62 -6.68
CA SER A 247 -9.31 34.57 -6.78
C SER A 247 -10.18 34.24 -7.99
N GLY A 248 -11.36 33.64 -7.75
CA GLY A 248 -12.25 33.21 -8.83
C GLY A 248 -11.60 32.15 -9.72
N ASN A 249 -11.44 32.43 -11.02
CA ASN A 249 -10.81 31.53 -12.00
C ASN A 249 -9.32 31.81 -12.26
N LYS A 250 -8.66 32.63 -11.42
CA LYS A 250 -7.25 32.98 -11.60
C LYS A 250 -6.43 32.57 -10.39
N ILE A 251 -5.33 31.86 -10.65
CA ILE A 251 -4.23 31.70 -9.70
C ILE A 251 -3.23 32.82 -9.98
N GLN A 252 -2.97 33.67 -9.00
CA GLN A 252 -1.97 34.71 -9.11
C GLN A 252 -0.95 34.59 -7.98
N ARG A 253 0.31 34.79 -8.31
CA ARG A 253 1.35 34.92 -7.28
C ARG A 253 1.02 36.16 -6.48
N THR A 254 0.90 36.02 -5.16
CA THR A 254 0.70 37.19 -4.33
C THR A 254 1.93 38.10 -4.41
N THR A 255 1.74 39.43 -4.32
CA THR A 255 2.86 40.37 -4.10
C THR A 255 3.48 40.22 -2.71
N LYS A 256 2.81 39.44 -1.85
CA LYS A 256 3.22 39.06 -0.50
C LYS A 256 4.32 38.00 -0.59
N SER A 257 5.57 38.44 -0.59
CA SER A 257 6.72 37.54 -0.52
C SER A 257 7.18 37.36 0.93
N ILE A 258 7.53 36.13 1.28
CA ILE A 258 8.29 35.85 2.49
C ILE A 258 9.76 35.90 2.08
N ALA A 259 10.36 37.09 2.09
CA ALA A 259 11.77 37.26 1.77
C ALA A 259 12.63 36.54 2.83
N SER A 260 13.33 35.48 2.43
CA SER A 260 14.15 34.68 3.34
C SER A 260 15.26 33.97 2.57
N GLN A 261 16.51 34.12 3.03
CA GLN A 261 17.63 33.26 2.59
C GLN A 261 17.62 31.89 3.30
N GLN A 262 16.71 31.66 4.25
CA GLN A 262 16.61 30.46 5.07
C GLN A 262 15.58 29.47 4.54
N GLU A 263 15.87 28.18 4.64
CA GLU A 263 15.04 27.07 4.19
C GLU A 263 13.74 26.97 5.00
N ILE A 264 12.61 26.96 4.30
CA ILE A 264 11.28 26.66 4.88
C ILE A 264 11.10 25.15 4.83
N THR A 265 10.93 24.53 5.99
CA THR A 265 10.83 23.06 6.12
C THR A 265 9.45 22.56 6.53
N LEU A 266 8.55 23.46 6.93
CA LEU A 266 7.16 23.13 7.19
C LEU A 266 6.28 24.33 6.85
N PHE A 267 5.15 24.05 6.20
CA PHE A 267 4.04 24.98 6.03
C PHE A 267 2.74 24.28 6.47
N GLN A 268 2.01 24.87 7.42
CA GLN A 268 0.75 24.32 7.91
C GLN A 268 -0.31 25.41 8.08
N THR A 269 -1.49 25.21 7.51
CA THR A 269 -2.63 26.10 7.74
C THR A 269 -3.26 25.79 9.09
N LEU A 270 -3.70 26.83 9.80
CA LEU A 270 -4.31 26.68 11.11
C LEU A 270 -5.84 26.69 10.98
N PRO A 271 -6.58 25.82 11.71
CA PRO A 271 -8.01 25.59 11.49
C PRO A 271 -8.88 26.85 11.67
N LYS A 272 -8.47 27.80 12.53
CA LYS A 272 -9.26 29.00 12.87
C LYS A 272 -8.46 30.30 12.71
N GLY A 273 -9.08 31.31 12.11
CA GLY A 273 -8.58 32.69 12.13
C GLY A 273 -7.66 33.11 10.99
N GLY A 274 -7.67 32.39 9.85
CA GLY A 274 -6.92 32.80 8.66
C GLY A 274 -5.42 32.94 8.93
N LYS A 275 -4.85 32.01 9.69
CA LYS A 275 -3.43 31.99 10.05
C LYS A 275 -2.74 30.78 9.43
N PHE A 276 -1.44 30.88 9.20
CA PHE A 276 -0.60 29.75 8.84
C PHE A 276 0.69 29.76 9.64
N LEU A 277 1.28 28.58 9.75
CA LEU A 277 2.51 28.27 10.46
C LEU A 277 3.64 28.05 9.46
N LEU A 278 4.80 28.62 9.74
CA LEU A 278 6.05 28.34 9.05
C LEU A 278 7.09 27.82 10.03
N LEU A 279 7.83 26.79 9.63
CA LEU A 279 9.09 26.42 10.27
C LEU A 279 10.26 26.79 9.36
N ARG A 280 11.13 27.68 9.83
CA ARG A 280 12.38 28.04 9.15
C ARG A 280 13.57 27.44 9.86
N LYS A 281 14.47 26.81 9.11
CA LYS A 281 15.76 26.34 9.62
C LYS A 281 16.82 27.40 9.42
N LYS A 282 17.48 27.78 10.51
CA LYS A 282 18.61 28.72 10.54
C LYS A 282 19.81 28.01 11.17
N TYR A 283 20.31 26.97 10.50
CA TYR A 283 21.62 26.39 10.84
C TYR A 283 22.46 26.15 9.58
N ASN A 284 23.73 26.55 9.62
CA ASN A 284 24.66 26.37 8.50
C ASN A 284 25.13 24.91 8.46
N GLN A 285 24.85 24.23 7.36
CA GLN A 285 25.26 22.86 7.09
C GLN A 285 26.47 22.87 6.14
N HIS A 286 27.58 23.51 6.52
CA HIS A 286 28.83 23.39 5.76
C HIS A 286 29.88 22.63 6.55
N GLN A 287 30.25 21.44 6.04
CA GLN A 287 31.49 20.77 6.39
C GLN A 287 32.65 21.73 6.05
N GLY A 288 33.30 22.28 7.07
CA GLY A 288 34.54 23.06 6.92
C GLY A 288 34.59 24.45 7.57
N GLN A 289 33.51 25.00 8.11
CA GLN A 289 33.58 26.26 8.87
C GLN A 289 33.99 26.02 10.33
N GLN A 290 34.83 26.92 10.88
CA GLN A 290 35.29 26.86 12.26
C GLN A 290 34.13 26.97 13.26
N GLU A 291 34.21 26.28 14.40
CA GLU A 291 33.16 26.15 15.44
C GLU A 291 32.59 27.49 15.97
N LYS A 292 33.24 28.63 15.70
CA LYS A 292 32.85 29.94 16.23
C LYS A 292 31.59 30.55 15.60
N ASP A 293 31.18 30.13 14.40
CA ASP A 293 30.03 30.71 13.67
C ASP A 293 28.81 29.77 13.61
N TRP A 294 28.74 28.76 14.48
CA TRP A 294 27.67 27.76 14.45
C TRP A 294 26.36 28.30 15.05
N VAL A 295 25.35 28.47 14.19
CA VAL A 295 23.99 28.89 14.58
C VAL A 295 23.10 27.65 14.68
N ASN A 296 22.51 27.41 15.87
CA ASN A 296 21.60 26.30 16.14
C ASN A 296 20.18 26.82 16.45
N GLU A 297 19.58 27.48 15.46
CA GLU A 297 18.29 28.16 15.65
C GLU A 297 17.29 27.71 14.59
N CYS A 298 16.04 27.51 15.01
CA CYS A 298 14.89 27.44 14.12
C CYS A 298 13.88 28.50 14.53
N LEU A 299 13.13 29.02 13.56
CA LEU A 299 12.06 29.98 13.79
C LEU A 299 10.73 29.32 13.45
N ILE A 300 9.84 29.27 14.43
CA ILE A 300 8.45 28.91 14.26
C ILE A 300 7.67 30.23 14.17
N GLU A 301 7.08 30.52 13.01
CA GLU A 301 6.38 31.78 12.77
C GLU A 301 4.90 31.53 12.49
N ILE A 302 4.05 32.35 13.13
CA ILE A 302 2.63 32.40 12.88
C ILE A 302 2.34 33.65 12.07
N TRP A 303 1.75 33.47 10.90
CA TRP A 303 1.41 34.55 9.99
C TRP A 303 -0.10 34.69 9.87
N ASN A 304 -0.59 35.92 9.89
CA ASN A 304 -1.94 36.23 9.43
C ASN A 304 -1.97 36.29 7.91
N ILE A 305 -3.02 35.74 7.31
CA ILE A 305 -3.27 35.79 5.87
C ILE A 305 -3.78 37.18 5.46
N LEU A 306 -4.72 37.72 6.26
CA LEU A 306 -5.38 39.01 6.03
C LEU A 306 -5.61 39.74 7.37
N PRO A 307 -4.95 40.89 7.61
CA PRO A 307 -3.86 41.45 6.82
C PRO A 307 -2.61 40.55 6.86
N PHE A 308 -1.75 40.63 5.83
CA PHE A 308 -0.58 39.75 5.73
C PHE A 308 0.58 40.27 6.55
N PHE A 309 0.78 39.69 7.73
CA PHE A 309 1.89 40.03 8.61
C PHE A 309 2.28 38.85 9.50
N CYS A 310 3.55 38.81 9.92
CA CYS A 310 4.01 37.88 10.94
C CYS A 310 3.40 38.31 12.28
N HIS A 311 2.46 37.52 12.78
CA HIS A 311 1.78 37.77 14.05
C HIS A 311 2.68 37.43 15.24
N GLN A 312 3.43 36.33 15.14
CA GLN A 312 4.32 35.87 16.19
C GLN A 312 5.49 35.09 15.61
N SER A 313 6.68 35.31 16.17
CA SER A 313 7.91 34.58 15.84
C SER A 313 8.49 33.95 17.09
N ILE A 314 8.81 32.66 17.02
CA ILE A 314 9.23 31.86 18.16
C ILE A 314 10.56 31.20 17.83
N ARG A 315 11.59 31.53 18.59
CA ARG A 315 12.92 30.95 18.44
C ARG A 315 13.07 29.70 19.28
N VAL A 316 13.40 28.58 18.63
CA VAL A 316 13.65 27.28 19.26
C VAL A 316 14.99 26.70 18.81
N PRO A 317 15.61 25.79 19.58
CA PRO A 317 16.82 25.09 19.13
C PRO A 317 16.53 24.22 17.91
N GLY A 318 17.37 24.29 16.88
CA GLY A 318 17.24 23.39 15.72
C GLY A 318 17.71 21.97 16.00
N ARG A 319 18.64 21.82 16.95
CA ARG A 319 19.29 20.57 17.35
C ARG A 319 19.38 20.46 18.87
N ILE A 320 18.92 19.34 19.41
CA ILE A 320 19.01 19.00 20.82
C ILE A 320 19.77 17.69 21.01
N LYS A 321 20.29 17.46 22.22
CA LYS A 321 20.92 16.20 22.59
C LYS A 321 20.27 15.62 23.84
N CYS A 322 20.28 14.30 23.92
CA CYS A 322 19.84 13.56 25.10
C CYS A 322 20.97 13.58 26.13
N ASP A 323 20.70 14.13 27.32
CA ASP A 323 21.58 14.12 28.49
C ASP A 323 20.93 13.26 29.59
N GLY A 324 20.74 11.96 29.30
CA GLY A 324 20.04 11.03 30.19
C GLY A 324 18.53 11.26 30.19
N ASN A 325 17.99 11.79 31.31
CA ASN A 325 16.54 12.03 31.47
C ASN A 325 16.09 13.42 31.02
N SER A 326 16.97 14.20 30.38
CA SER A 326 16.68 15.55 29.95
C SER A 326 17.26 15.83 28.57
N TYR A 327 16.74 16.88 27.91
CA TYR A 327 17.24 17.34 26.63
C TYR A 327 17.84 18.73 26.76
N SER A 328 19.06 18.89 26.27
CA SER A 328 19.72 20.18 26.21
C SER A 328 20.05 20.57 24.78
N ILE A 329 20.32 21.85 24.59
CA ILE A 329 20.71 22.41 23.30
C ILE A 329 22.05 21.80 22.91
N SER A 330 22.10 21.16 21.74
CA SER A 330 23.36 20.59 21.27
C SER A 330 24.33 21.71 20.89
N LYS A 331 25.63 21.44 21.08
CA LYS A 331 26.76 22.25 20.58
C LYS A 331 27.47 21.61 19.38
N HIS A 332 27.17 20.34 19.07
CA HIS A 332 27.86 19.53 18.06
C HIS A 332 26.90 18.72 17.18
N GLY A 333 27.29 18.44 15.93
CA GLY A 333 26.43 17.77 14.94
C GLY A 333 26.27 16.25 15.10
N ASN A 334 27.30 15.54 15.56
CA ASN A 334 27.37 14.08 15.37
C ASN A 334 26.49 13.23 16.31
N LYS A 335 25.86 13.82 17.33
CA LYS A 335 24.95 13.13 18.27
C LYS A 335 23.67 13.93 18.60
N ALA A 336 23.25 14.83 17.72
CA ALA A 336 22.05 15.63 17.92
C ALA A 336 20.79 15.04 17.24
N MET A 337 19.63 15.31 17.83
CA MET A 337 18.32 15.18 17.21
C MET A 337 17.95 16.53 16.58
N GLU A 338 17.46 16.52 15.35
CA GLU A 338 17.06 17.71 14.59
C GLU A 338 15.55 17.92 14.68
N LEU A 339 15.11 19.17 14.77
CA LEU A 339 13.69 19.51 14.70
C LEU A 339 13.15 19.15 13.31
N SER A 340 12.19 18.22 13.28
CA SER A 340 11.59 17.71 12.04
C SER A 340 10.17 18.20 11.84
N HIS A 341 9.38 18.29 12.91
CA HIS A 341 7.96 18.63 12.81
C HIS A 341 7.49 19.46 14.01
N VAL A 342 6.56 20.39 13.78
CA VAL A 342 5.88 21.17 14.84
C VAL A 342 4.37 21.21 14.59
N GLN A 343 3.56 21.12 15.64
CA GLN A 343 2.09 21.23 15.58
C GLN A 343 1.56 21.98 16.80
N TYR A 344 0.38 22.61 16.72
CA TYR A 344 -0.29 23.22 17.87
C TYR A 344 -1.40 22.32 18.40
N THR A 345 -1.59 22.30 19.72
CA THR A 345 -2.54 21.40 20.39
C THR A 345 -3.87 22.05 20.76
N SER A 346 -4.12 23.32 20.42
CA SER A 346 -5.38 23.98 20.77
C SER A 346 -5.71 25.10 19.78
N ASN A 347 -6.99 25.45 19.74
CA ASN A 347 -7.51 26.62 19.02
C ASN A 347 -6.88 27.95 19.48
N ASP A 348 -6.27 27.98 20.66
CA ASP A 348 -5.71 29.19 21.28
C ASP A 348 -4.20 29.35 21.03
N TYR A 349 -3.56 28.43 20.30
CA TYR A 349 -2.12 28.44 19.99
C TYR A 349 -1.20 28.45 21.23
N LEU A 350 -1.69 27.94 22.36
CA LEU A 350 -0.99 28.05 23.66
C LEU A 350 0.12 27.01 23.86
N ASN A 351 0.09 25.91 23.12
CA ASN A 351 1.06 24.83 23.25
C ASN A 351 1.51 24.33 21.88
N ILE A 352 2.82 24.15 21.75
CA ILE A 352 3.48 23.61 20.56
C ILE A 352 4.00 22.22 20.90
N VAL A 353 3.61 21.23 20.10
CA VAL A 353 4.24 19.92 20.07
C VAL A 353 5.38 19.98 19.06
N ALA A 354 6.59 19.69 19.52
CA ALA A 354 7.79 19.67 18.71
C ALA A 354 8.37 18.25 18.68
N LEU A 355 8.60 17.74 17.46
CA LEU A 355 9.24 16.45 17.22
C LEU A 355 10.68 16.67 16.80
N TYR A 356 11.60 16.09 17.56
CA TYR A 356 13.01 16.02 17.22
C TYR A 356 13.39 14.58 16.86
N HIS A 357 14.14 14.40 15.78
CA HIS A 357 14.57 13.09 15.29
C HIS A 357 16.05 13.08 14.92
N SER A 358 16.76 11.98 15.21
CA SER A 358 18.14 11.80 14.77
C SER A 358 18.28 10.76 13.67
N LYS A 359 18.87 11.19 12.55
CA LYS A 359 19.29 10.31 11.46
C LYS A 359 20.45 9.38 11.83
N ALA A 360 21.28 9.76 12.82
CA ALA A 360 22.53 9.06 13.13
C ALA A 360 22.34 7.85 14.06
N TYR A 361 21.44 7.95 15.04
CA TYR A 361 21.24 6.90 16.06
C TYR A 361 19.82 6.34 16.10
N LYS A 362 18.97 6.69 15.13
CA LYS A 362 17.56 6.26 15.07
C LYS A 362 16.89 6.49 16.42
N GLY A 363 16.77 7.73 16.87
CA GLY A 363 16.00 8.06 18.07
C GLY A 363 15.19 9.33 17.86
N SER A 364 14.08 9.48 18.56
CA SER A 364 13.25 10.68 18.49
C SER A 364 12.59 11.03 19.81
N VAL A 365 12.34 12.32 20.01
CA VAL A 365 11.61 12.82 21.16
C VAL A 365 10.50 13.76 20.70
N LEU A 366 9.31 13.53 21.27
CA LEU A 366 8.16 14.40 21.18
C LEU A 366 8.09 15.21 22.46
N GLY A 367 8.04 16.54 22.34
CA GLY A 367 7.95 17.41 23.50
C GLY A 367 6.93 18.54 23.34
N LEU A 368 6.50 19.07 24.48
CA LEU A 368 5.56 20.16 24.62
C LEU A 368 6.30 21.43 25.01
N LEU A 369 6.04 22.51 24.28
CA LEU A 369 6.42 23.87 24.62
C LEU A 369 5.16 24.65 24.97
N THR A 370 5.02 25.04 26.22
CA THR A 370 3.92 25.91 26.67
C THR A 370 4.33 27.38 26.56
N MET A 371 3.49 28.18 25.92
CA MET A 371 3.75 29.59 25.66
C MET A 371 3.79 30.41 26.95
N VAL A 372 4.84 31.20 27.11
CA VAL A 372 5.08 32.11 28.24
C VAL A 372 4.99 33.53 27.69
N ASN A 373 4.14 34.37 28.26
CA ASN A 373 3.86 35.76 27.82
C ASN A 373 3.02 35.88 26.54
N ARG A 374 1.70 35.75 26.71
CA ARG A 374 0.65 35.72 25.66
C ARG A 374 0.55 37.00 24.79
N GLY A 375 1.20 38.10 25.16
CA GLY A 375 1.15 39.37 24.43
C GLY A 375 2.36 39.67 23.55
N ASN A 376 3.43 38.86 23.60
CA ASN A 376 4.67 39.16 22.87
C ASN A 376 4.63 38.60 21.44
N THR A 377 5.04 39.44 20.49
CA THR A 377 5.21 39.08 19.07
C THR A 377 6.49 38.28 18.83
N SER A 378 7.44 38.29 19.76
CA SER A 378 8.68 37.52 19.70
C SER A 378 8.90 36.77 21.01
N ILE A 379 9.13 35.46 20.91
CA ILE A 379 9.38 34.57 22.06
C ILE A 379 10.66 33.78 21.80
N ASP A 380 11.50 33.68 22.83
CA ASP A 380 12.77 32.96 22.75
C ASP A 380 12.82 31.79 23.74
N PHE A 381 12.61 30.58 23.23
CA PHE A 381 12.75 29.36 24.03
C PHE A 381 14.19 28.88 24.15
N ILE A 382 15.15 29.41 23.38
CA ILE A 382 16.56 28.98 23.48
C ILE A 382 17.12 29.30 24.88
N THR A 383 16.89 30.51 25.37
CA THR A 383 17.36 30.94 26.70
C THR A 383 16.61 30.25 27.85
N MET A 384 15.41 29.72 27.58
CA MET A 384 14.49 29.15 28.56
C MET A 384 14.25 27.64 28.41
N TRP A 385 15.01 26.97 27.53
CA TRP A 385 14.72 25.63 27.02
C TRP A 385 14.50 24.59 28.12
N LYS A 386 15.49 24.46 29.03
CA LYS A 386 15.46 23.47 30.11
C LYS A 386 14.24 23.60 31.04
N ARG A 387 13.65 24.79 31.14
CA ARG A 387 12.51 25.06 32.03
C ARG A 387 11.16 24.83 31.35
N HIS A 388 11.09 24.88 30.02
CA HIS A 388 9.82 24.95 29.29
C HIS A 388 9.59 23.80 28.32
N PHE A 389 10.63 23.11 27.89
CA PHE A 389 10.49 21.90 27.09
C PHE A 389 10.15 20.71 28.00
N LYS A 390 8.89 20.26 27.92
CA LYS A 390 8.41 19.08 28.64
C LYS A 390 8.37 17.89 27.69
N ILE A 391 8.98 16.78 28.08
CA ILE A 391 8.96 15.56 27.27
C ILE A 391 7.56 14.96 27.35
N ILE A 392 6.97 14.65 26.19
CA ILE A 392 5.72 13.89 26.07
C ILE A 392 6.05 12.42 25.93
N HIS A 393 6.91 12.09 24.95
CA HIS A 393 7.28 10.71 24.64
C HIS A 393 8.68 10.65 24.02
N HIS A 394 9.45 9.62 24.36
CA HIS A 394 10.74 9.32 23.73
C HIS A 394 10.67 7.95 23.08
N ASP A 395 10.93 7.90 21.77
CA ASP A 395 10.99 6.67 21.00
C ASP A 395 12.45 6.35 20.65
N PRO A 396 12.97 5.17 21.04
CA PRO A 396 14.36 4.77 20.83
C PRO A 396 14.68 4.34 19.38
N LYS A 397 13.71 4.41 18.45
CA LYS A 397 13.85 4.16 17.02
C LYS A 397 13.47 5.39 16.20
N CYS A 398 12.18 5.68 16.07
CA CYS A 398 11.69 6.84 15.32
C CYS A 398 10.19 6.96 15.41
N ILE A 399 9.71 8.16 15.71
CA ILE A 399 8.33 8.54 15.44
C ILE A 399 8.24 8.85 13.95
N ASN A 400 7.51 7.99 13.23
CA ASN A 400 7.41 8.03 11.77
C ASN A 400 6.40 9.07 11.29
N HIS A 401 5.33 9.30 12.06
CA HIS A 401 4.29 10.25 11.72
C HIS A 401 3.55 10.72 12.97
N SER A 402 2.94 11.91 12.93
CA SER A 402 2.06 12.43 13.99
C SER A 402 0.89 13.23 13.43
N ALA A 403 -0.27 13.15 14.06
CA ALA A 403 -1.45 13.96 13.74
C ALA A 403 -2.14 14.43 15.01
N ILE A 404 -2.83 15.57 14.94
CA ILE A 404 -3.65 16.12 16.02
C ILE A 404 -5.10 16.19 15.52
N SER A 405 -6.06 15.92 16.41
CA SER A 405 -7.49 16.04 16.11
C SER A 405 -7.90 17.49 15.87
N ASP A 406 -8.97 17.73 15.11
CA ASP A 406 -9.41 19.08 14.75
C ASP A 406 -9.74 19.97 15.95
N ASP A 407 -10.22 19.38 17.04
CA ASP A 407 -10.52 20.07 18.29
C ASP A 407 -9.28 20.28 19.18
N GLY A 408 -8.13 19.71 18.79
CA GLY A 408 -6.88 19.75 19.54
C GLY A 408 -6.87 18.87 20.79
N GLN A 409 -7.86 18.00 21.00
CA GLN A 409 -7.93 17.20 22.23
C GLN A 409 -7.12 15.91 22.16
N TYR A 410 -6.79 15.43 20.96
CA TYR A 410 -6.05 14.19 20.77
C TYR A 410 -4.84 14.37 19.87
N LEU A 411 -3.75 13.68 20.20
CA LEU A 411 -2.52 13.61 19.42
C LEU A 411 -2.22 12.14 19.18
N ALA A 412 -2.07 11.73 17.93
CA ALA A 412 -1.69 10.38 17.56
C ALA A 412 -0.29 10.37 16.96
N ILE A 413 0.54 9.40 17.33
CA ILE A 413 1.85 9.16 16.74
C ILE A 413 1.98 7.70 16.31
N LEU A 414 2.74 7.49 15.24
CA LEU A 414 3.19 6.18 14.84
C LEU A 414 4.62 5.98 15.33
N ASN A 415 4.79 5.03 16.24
CA ASN A 415 6.07 4.74 16.87
C ASN A 415 6.97 3.90 15.95
N GLY A 416 8.25 3.74 16.31
CA GLY A 416 9.25 3.08 15.46
C GLY A 416 9.11 1.56 15.40
N GLN A 417 8.16 0.99 16.14
CA GLN A 417 7.78 -0.41 16.11
C GLN A 417 6.55 -0.66 15.23
N GLY A 418 5.90 0.40 14.74
CA GLY A 418 4.67 0.31 13.96
C GLY A 418 3.38 0.42 14.80
N ASN A 419 3.49 0.61 16.12
CA ASN A 419 2.32 0.79 16.97
C ASN A 419 1.81 2.24 16.90
N LEU A 420 0.50 2.37 16.97
CA LEU A 420 -0.19 3.64 16.99
C LEU A 420 -0.44 4.04 18.45
N MET A 421 0.13 5.17 18.87
CA MET A 421 -0.10 5.71 20.20
C MET A 421 -0.93 6.98 20.11
N VAL A 422 -2.02 7.05 20.86
CA VAL A 422 -2.88 8.22 20.98
C VAL A 422 -2.71 8.80 22.36
N PHE A 423 -2.63 10.12 22.43
CA PHE A 423 -2.48 10.92 23.63
C PHE A 423 -3.69 11.85 23.73
N ARG A 424 -4.12 12.10 24.96
CA ARG A 424 -5.13 13.09 25.30
C ARG A 424 -4.45 14.36 25.78
N ILE A 425 -4.94 15.49 25.28
CA ILE A 425 -4.45 16.84 25.56
C ILE A 425 -5.47 17.49 26.50
N ASP A 426 -5.09 17.65 27.77
CA ASP A 426 -5.89 18.34 28.79
C ASP A 426 -5.16 19.63 29.19
N GLY A 427 -5.47 20.72 28.49
CA GLY A 427 -4.84 22.03 28.71
C GLY A 427 -3.34 22.04 28.43
N ASN A 428 -2.52 22.20 29.48
CA ASN A 428 -1.05 22.22 29.39
C ASN A 428 -0.41 20.86 29.71
N SER A 429 -1.23 19.80 29.75
CA SER A 429 -0.77 18.44 29.98
C SER A 429 -1.17 17.55 28.80
N ILE A 430 -0.24 16.69 28.39
CA ILE A 430 -0.49 15.66 27.40
C ILE A 430 -0.18 14.34 28.08
N SER A 431 -1.14 13.44 28.05
CA SER A 431 -1.06 12.13 28.67
C SER A 431 -1.39 11.05 27.66
N GLU A 432 -0.74 9.90 27.77
CA GLU A 432 -1.03 8.75 26.93
C GLU A 432 -2.49 8.31 27.16
N TYR A 433 -3.20 8.06 26.06
CA TYR A 433 -4.62 7.71 26.06
C TYR A 433 -4.84 6.26 25.63
N VAL A 434 -4.30 5.84 24.48
CA VAL A 434 -4.36 4.42 24.04
C VAL A 434 -3.14 4.06 23.21
N ILE A 435 -2.72 2.80 23.29
CA ILE A 435 -1.75 2.19 22.37
C ILE A 435 -2.45 1.08 21.61
N ILE A 436 -2.38 1.13 20.29
CA ILE A 436 -2.95 0.17 19.37
C ILE A 436 -1.78 -0.55 18.70
N ASN A 437 -1.69 -1.86 18.94
CA ASN A 437 -0.68 -2.71 18.30
C ASN A 437 -1.10 -2.97 16.85
N CYS A 438 -0.41 -2.33 15.91
CA CYS A 438 -0.70 -2.50 14.50
C CYS A 438 0.26 -3.55 13.93
N MET A 439 -0.31 -4.58 13.31
CA MET A 439 0.46 -5.60 12.58
C MET A 439 0.82 -5.11 11.16
N GLN A 440 0.28 -3.96 10.74
CA GLN A 440 0.42 -3.40 9.40
C GLN A 440 1.59 -2.44 9.29
N THR A 441 2.15 -2.30 8.07
CA THR A 441 3.17 -1.29 7.76
C THR A 441 2.51 0.06 7.50
N ILE A 442 2.06 0.71 8.56
CA ILE A 442 1.40 2.01 8.45
C ILE A 442 2.41 3.05 7.96
N ARG A 443 2.07 3.74 6.87
CA ARG A 443 2.88 4.85 6.35
C ARG A 443 2.39 6.19 6.84
N GLN A 444 1.08 6.33 7.04
CA GLN A 444 0.42 7.61 7.34
C GLN A 444 -0.77 7.42 8.26
N LEU A 445 -1.05 8.47 9.03
CA LEU A 445 -2.21 8.55 9.91
C LEU A 445 -2.86 9.94 9.86
N LEU A 446 -4.17 9.97 10.04
CA LEU A 446 -5.04 11.13 9.89
C LEU A 446 -6.20 10.98 10.89
N PHE A 447 -6.57 12.07 11.59
CA PHE A 447 -7.87 12.11 12.27
C PHE A 447 -8.98 12.47 11.27
N VAL A 448 -10.10 11.76 11.34
CA VAL A 448 -11.30 12.11 10.58
C VAL A 448 -11.81 13.47 11.07
N PRO A 449 -12.02 14.45 10.17
CA PRO A 449 -12.50 15.77 10.56
C PRO A 449 -13.81 15.70 11.35
N THR A 450 -13.99 16.59 12.33
CA THR A 450 -15.17 16.65 13.23
C THR A 450 -15.43 15.41 14.11
N GLY A 451 -14.58 14.39 14.03
CA GLY A 451 -14.67 13.18 14.83
C GLY A 451 -13.36 12.86 15.56
N TYR A 452 -13.37 11.70 16.22
CA TYR A 452 -12.18 11.14 16.90
C TYR A 452 -11.67 9.88 16.22
N ASP A 453 -12.29 9.46 15.12
CA ASP A 453 -11.83 8.32 14.36
C ASP A 453 -10.47 8.61 13.74
N LEU A 454 -9.58 7.63 13.78
CA LEU A 454 -8.27 7.70 13.16
C LEU A 454 -8.22 6.79 11.94
N LEU A 455 -7.84 7.35 10.81
CA LEU A 455 -7.56 6.62 9.59
C LEU A 455 -6.05 6.39 9.45
N THR A 456 -5.69 5.18 9.05
CA THR A 456 -4.30 4.80 8.74
C THR A 456 -4.22 4.18 7.36
N TYR A 457 -3.11 4.44 6.67
CA TYR A 457 -2.84 3.86 5.36
C TYR A 457 -1.65 2.91 5.42
N ASP A 458 -1.88 1.67 5.02
CA ASP A 458 -0.86 0.64 4.89
C ASP A 458 -0.38 0.60 3.44
N CYS A 459 0.87 1.01 3.21
CA CYS A 459 1.44 1.04 1.88
C CYS A 459 1.75 -0.35 1.32
N SER A 460 1.91 -1.37 2.17
CA SER A 460 2.21 -2.73 1.73
C SER A 460 0.96 -3.43 1.22
N SER A 461 -0.17 -3.28 1.92
CA SER A 461 -1.44 -3.88 1.49
C SER A 461 -2.32 -2.95 0.64
N GLN A 462 -1.94 -1.68 0.50
CA GLN A 462 -2.73 -0.62 -0.14
C GLN A 462 -4.13 -0.47 0.47
N LYS A 463 -4.25 -0.75 1.77
CA LYS A 463 -5.52 -0.70 2.52
C LYS A 463 -5.56 0.51 3.45
N LEU A 464 -6.79 0.94 3.71
CA LEU A 464 -7.11 2.02 4.62
C LEU A 464 -7.87 1.42 5.82
N TYR A 465 -7.39 1.67 7.03
CA TYR A 465 -7.98 1.15 8.26
C TYR A 465 -8.50 2.31 9.11
N GLY A 466 -9.71 2.14 9.68
CA GLY A 466 -10.30 3.09 10.61
C GLY A 466 -10.29 2.56 12.04
N PHE A 467 -9.93 3.43 12.99
CA PHE A 467 -9.92 3.15 14.42
C PHE A 467 -10.76 4.17 15.15
N THR A 468 -11.80 3.74 15.86
CA THR A 468 -12.65 4.63 16.66
C THR A 468 -12.05 4.81 18.05
N VAL A 469 -11.50 6.00 18.31
CA VAL A 469 -10.79 6.34 19.56
C VAL A 469 -11.75 6.46 20.76
N THR A 470 -13.06 6.56 20.52
CA THR A 470 -14.12 6.72 21.55
C THR A 470 -14.92 5.45 21.86
N ASP A 471 -14.56 4.29 21.30
CA ASP A 471 -15.34 3.06 21.50
C ASP A 471 -15.33 2.62 22.98
N ARG A 472 -16.50 2.24 23.52
CA ARG A 472 -16.74 1.99 24.97
C ARG A 472 -15.94 0.81 25.54
N ASN A 473 -15.31 0.01 24.69
CA ASN A 473 -14.41 -1.08 25.06
C ASN A 473 -12.97 -0.63 25.32
N LEU A 474 -12.59 0.59 24.93
CA LEU A 474 -11.32 1.24 25.28
C LEU A 474 -11.50 2.01 26.60
N LYS A 475 -11.73 1.29 27.72
CA LYS A 475 -11.83 1.93 29.03
C LYS A 475 -10.46 2.40 29.51
N TRP A 476 -10.45 3.61 30.09
CA TRP A 476 -9.35 4.23 30.84
C TRP A 476 -8.48 3.21 31.58
N GLN A 477 -7.18 3.18 31.27
CA GLN A 477 -6.17 2.72 32.23
C GLN A 477 -5.40 3.95 32.70
N LYS A 478 -5.78 4.49 33.86
CA LYS A 478 -4.98 5.51 34.53
C LYS A 478 -3.72 4.78 35.01
N MET A 479 -2.55 5.21 34.56
CA MET A 479 -1.31 4.65 35.06
C MET A 479 -1.06 5.19 36.47
N ASP A 480 -1.17 4.30 37.45
CA ASP A 480 -0.92 4.56 38.86
C ASP A 480 0.55 4.94 39.05
N SER A 481 0.92 5.52 40.20
CA SER A 481 2.30 5.87 40.52
C SER A 481 3.24 4.65 40.44
N GLU A 482 2.73 3.47 40.77
CA GLU A 482 3.38 2.18 40.57
C GLU A 482 3.48 1.80 39.09
N SER A 483 2.50 2.17 38.27
CA SER A 483 2.54 1.99 36.82
C SER A 483 3.47 3.01 36.13
N LYS A 484 3.65 4.24 36.65
CA LYS A 484 4.70 5.18 36.18
C LYS A 484 6.11 4.69 36.51
N ILE A 485 6.25 4.00 37.64
CA ILE A 485 7.46 3.27 37.97
C ILE A 485 7.59 2.05 37.06
N ALA A 486 6.50 1.35 36.72
CA ALA A 486 6.48 0.28 35.71
C ALA A 486 6.72 0.77 34.26
N PHE A 487 6.40 2.02 33.90
CA PHE A 487 6.67 2.58 32.57
C PHE A 487 8.10 3.11 32.45
N ARG A 488 8.66 3.66 33.53
CA ARG A 488 10.11 3.95 33.64
C ARG A 488 10.93 2.68 33.85
N GLN A 489 10.35 1.65 34.46
CA GLN A 489 10.90 0.30 34.57
C GLN A 489 10.58 -0.53 33.33
N CYS A 490 9.69 -0.16 32.40
CA CYS A 490 9.62 -0.81 31.08
C CYS A 490 10.85 -0.48 30.22
N HIS A 491 11.70 0.45 30.67
CA HIS A 491 13.07 0.57 30.16
C HIS A 491 14.07 -0.40 30.81
N ASN A 492 13.67 -1.23 31.77
CA ASN A 492 14.51 -2.26 32.41
C ASN A 492 13.80 -3.59 32.82
N GLU A 493 12.49 -3.76 32.63
CA GLU A 493 11.70 -4.90 33.10
C GLU A 493 10.68 -5.39 32.05
N ASP A 494 10.94 -5.13 30.77
CA ASP A 494 10.43 -6.00 29.69
C ASP A 494 11.35 -7.20 29.47
N TYR A 495 11.83 -7.77 30.59
CA TYR A 495 12.45 -9.08 30.67
C TYR A 495 11.38 -10.19 30.76
N ASN A 496 10.16 -9.99 30.24
CA ASN A 496 9.24 -11.11 29.98
C ASN A 496 8.46 -11.13 28.63
N CYS A 497 8.56 -10.10 27.77
CA CYS A 497 8.01 -10.21 26.41
C CYS A 497 9.01 -10.91 25.47
N GLY A 498 8.78 -12.18 25.20
CA GLY A 498 9.65 -12.96 24.31
C GLY A 498 9.67 -12.45 22.86
N LYS A 499 10.83 -12.56 22.21
CA LYS A 499 11.01 -12.33 20.77
C LYS A 499 10.34 -13.44 19.95
N VAL A 500 9.43 -13.09 19.05
CA VAL A 500 8.88 -14.05 18.08
C VAL A 500 9.99 -14.51 17.13
N LEU A 501 10.20 -15.82 17.04
CA LEU A 501 11.17 -16.47 16.17
C LEU A 501 10.56 -16.88 14.85
N ASP A 502 9.34 -17.43 14.87
CA ASP A 502 8.58 -17.82 13.68
C ASP A 502 7.07 -17.89 13.98
N SER A 503 6.24 -17.88 12.94
CA SER A 503 4.79 -18.05 13.05
C SER A 503 4.18 -18.74 11.84
N SER A 504 3.12 -19.50 12.05
CA SER A 504 2.34 -20.15 10.97
C SER A 504 0.85 -20.00 11.21
N CYS A 505 0.06 -20.02 10.14
CA CYS A 505 -1.39 -19.96 10.20
C CYS A 505 -2.02 -20.82 9.11
N THR A 506 -3.15 -21.46 9.43
CA THR A 506 -3.94 -22.22 8.46
C THR A 506 -5.35 -22.42 8.99
N PHE A 507 -6.24 -22.99 8.16
CA PHE A 507 -7.54 -23.48 8.61
C PHE A 507 -7.44 -24.98 8.84
N ILE A 508 -7.98 -25.50 9.92
CA ILE A 508 -8.09 -26.95 10.16
C ILE A 508 -9.55 -27.21 10.49
N ASP A 509 -10.20 -28.05 9.68
CA ASP A 509 -11.65 -28.27 9.74
C ASP A 509 -12.46 -26.96 9.69
N CYS A 510 -12.04 -26.04 8.81
CA CYS A 510 -12.60 -24.68 8.64
C CYS A 510 -12.45 -23.74 9.85
N ILE A 511 -11.71 -24.13 10.88
CA ILE A 511 -11.39 -23.28 12.04
C ILE A 511 -10.02 -22.64 11.82
N PRO A 512 -9.86 -21.30 11.95
CA PRO A 512 -8.57 -20.65 11.84
C PRO A 512 -7.69 -20.96 13.05
N TYR A 513 -6.44 -21.34 12.80
CA TYR A 513 -5.40 -21.52 13.80
C TYR A 513 -4.17 -20.69 13.48
N VAL A 514 -3.53 -20.16 14.52
CA VAL A 514 -2.25 -19.44 14.42
C VAL A 514 -1.31 -19.97 15.50
N THR A 515 -0.06 -20.27 15.12
CA THR A 515 1.00 -20.64 16.07
C THR A 515 2.10 -19.59 16.08
N LYS A 516 2.59 -19.23 17.26
CA LYS A 516 3.77 -18.38 17.44
C LYS A 516 4.83 -19.14 18.22
N LEU A 517 6.04 -19.20 17.68
CA LEU A 517 7.22 -19.69 18.37
C LEU A 517 8.01 -18.49 18.91
N MET A 518 8.25 -18.45 20.20
CA MET A 518 8.80 -17.28 20.90
C MET A 518 10.02 -17.65 21.74
N LYS A 519 11.08 -16.86 21.64
CA LYS A 519 12.19 -16.82 22.59
C LYS A 519 11.80 -15.89 23.73
N MET A 520 11.53 -16.43 24.89
CA MET A 520 11.27 -15.67 26.11
C MET A 520 12.58 -15.12 26.69
N ASN A 521 12.45 -14.19 27.63
CA ASN A 521 13.58 -13.49 28.22
C ASN A 521 14.32 -14.30 29.31
N ASP A 522 13.67 -15.34 29.84
CA ASP A 522 14.33 -16.42 30.59
C ASP A 522 15.12 -17.38 29.67
N GLU A 523 15.36 -16.97 28.41
CA GLU A 523 15.91 -17.79 27.33
C GLU A 523 15.10 -19.08 27.09
N SER A 524 13.84 -19.19 27.57
CA SER A 524 12.99 -20.33 27.23
C SER A 524 12.37 -20.19 25.84
N LEU A 525 12.22 -21.30 25.14
CA LEU A 525 11.52 -21.39 23.87
C LEU A 525 10.06 -21.78 24.16
N ARG A 526 9.10 -20.94 23.78
CA ARG A 526 7.66 -21.21 23.99
C ARG A 526 6.90 -21.23 22.68
N LEU A 527 6.01 -22.22 22.54
CA LEU A 527 5.06 -22.33 21.45
C LEU A 527 3.67 -21.95 21.95
N ILE A 528 3.05 -20.96 21.33
CA ILE A 528 1.71 -20.47 21.68
C ILE A 528 0.76 -20.73 20.52
N VAL A 529 -0.40 -21.28 20.82
CA VAL A 529 -1.45 -21.63 19.85
C VAL A 529 -2.67 -20.75 20.09
N TYR A 530 -3.19 -20.17 19.00
CA TYR A 530 -4.40 -19.35 18.97
C TYR A 530 -5.44 -19.99 18.04
N THR A 531 -6.72 -19.83 18.35
CA THR A 531 -7.83 -20.35 17.53
C THR A 531 -9.01 -19.40 17.47
N GLY A 532 -9.89 -19.63 16.49
CA GLY A 532 -11.15 -18.90 16.33
C GLY A 532 -10.99 -17.48 15.79
N GLU A 533 -12.11 -16.83 15.50
CA GLU A 533 -12.14 -15.46 14.96
C GLU A 533 -11.57 -14.41 15.93
N SER A 534 -11.69 -14.66 17.24
CA SER A 534 -11.13 -13.82 18.31
C SER A 534 -9.63 -14.06 18.56
N LEU A 535 -9.02 -15.07 17.92
CA LEU A 535 -7.63 -15.50 18.13
C LEU A 535 -7.30 -15.68 19.62
N GLU A 536 -8.15 -16.41 20.34
CA GLU A 536 -7.93 -16.72 21.75
C GLU A 536 -6.79 -17.73 21.91
N ALA A 537 -5.89 -17.49 22.86
CA ALA A 537 -4.78 -18.38 23.14
C ALA A 537 -5.27 -19.63 23.88
N ILE A 538 -5.21 -20.78 23.23
CA ILE A 538 -5.70 -22.06 23.78
C ILE A 538 -4.60 -22.91 24.39
N SER A 539 -3.34 -22.69 23.99
CA SER A 539 -2.22 -23.47 24.52
C SER A 539 -0.91 -22.68 24.56
N LYS A 540 -0.09 -22.99 25.56
CA LYS A 540 1.27 -22.48 25.77
C LYS A 540 2.16 -23.64 26.18
N CYS A 541 3.01 -24.10 25.26
CA CYS A 541 3.94 -25.19 25.50
C CYS A 541 5.37 -24.66 25.67
N ASN A 542 6.08 -25.12 26.70
CA ASN A 542 7.50 -24.80 26.90
C ASN A 542 8.33 -25.88 26.19
N LEU A 543 9.10 -25.47 25.18
CA LEU A 543 9.93 -26.34 24.35
C LEU A 543 11.38 -26.45 24.86
N GLY A 544 11.67 -25.90 26.05
CA GLY A 544 12.99 -25.94 26.68
C GLY A 544 13.79 -24.66 26.46
N GLU A 545 15.11 -24.77 26.48
CA GLU A 545 16.03 -23.63 26.36
C GLU A 545 16.27 -23.22 24.90
N TYR A 546 16.18 -21.92 24.62
CA TYR A 546 16.55 -21.31 23.36
C TYR A 546 18.07 -21.36 23.16
N LYS A 547 18.47 -21.96 22.05
CA LYS A 547 19.87 -21.96 21.60
C LYS A 547 20.05 -21.00 20.43
N CYS A 548 20.87 -19.97 20.60
CA CYS A 548 21.10 -18.90 19.63
C CYS A 548 21.72 -19.37 18.30
N GLU A 549 22.48 -20.47 18.33
CA GLU A 549 23.10 -21.09 17.17
C GLU A 549 22.09 -21.85 16.29
N ARG A 550 20.85 -22.03 16.79
CA ARG A 550 19.78 -22.73 16.08
C ARG A 550 18.79 -21.75 15.46
N LYS A 551 18.37 -22.06 14.24
CA LYS A 551 17.25 -21.44 13.54
C LYS A 551 16.02 -22.29 13.75
N TYR A 552 14.94 -21.68 14.22
CA TYR A 552 13.68 -22.38 14.49
C TYR A 552 12.61 -21.96 13.48
N SER A 553 11.77 -22.92 13.10
CA SER A 553 10.59 -22.68 12.29
C SER A 553 9.41 -23.49 12.80
N CYS A 554 8.19 -22.99 12.66
CA CYS A 554 6.96 -23.72 13.00
C CYS A 554 5.99 -23.76 11.82
N PHE A 555 5.31 -24.89 11.62
CA PHE A 555 4.40 -25.11 10.50
C PHE A 555 3.07 -25.71 10.98
N LEU A 556 1.98 -25.16 10.44
CA LEU A 556 0.64 -25.72 10.46
C LEU A 556 0.26 -26.15 9.04
N PHE A 557 -0.52 -27.23 8.92
CA PHE A 557 -1.00 -27.68 7.62
C PHE A 557 -2.53 -27.88 7.64
N HIS A 558 -3.18 -27.50 6.55
CA HIS A 558 -4.65 -27.50 6.45
C HIS A 558 -5.31 -28.85 6.79
N ASN A 559 -4.66 -29.94 6.38
CA ASN A 559 -5.17 -31.31 6.52
C ASN A 559 -4.46 -32.10 7.66
N LEU A 560 -3.83 -31.41 8.62
CA LEU A 560 -3.10 -32.05 9.72
C LEU A 560 -3.35 -31.33 11.05
N ASP A 561 -3.99 -32.02 11.98
CA ASP A 561 -4.13 -31.59 13.38
C ASP A 561 -2.83 -31.84 14.18
N SER A 562 -1.75 -31.18 13.77
CA SER A 562 -0.45 -31.24 14.45
C SER A 562 0.37 -29.99 14.16
N ILE A 563 1.24 -29.64 15.11
CA ILE A 563 2.22 -28.55 14.94
C ILE A 563 3.59 -29.17 14.68
N VAL A 564 4.25 -28.74 13.61
CA VAL A 564 5.59 -29.20 13.29
C VAL A 564 6.59 -28.09 13.59
N VAL A 565 7.51 -28.34 14.51
CA VAL A 565 8.61 -27.43 14.84
C VAL A 565 9.91 -28.00 14.28
N VAL A 566 10.62 -27.19 13.50
CA VAL A 566 11.89 -27.54 12.88
C VAL A 566 13.00 -26.67 13.44
N GLN A 567 14.07 -27.29 13.91
CA GLN A 567 15.31 -26.62 14.30
C GLN A 567 16.44 -26.99 13.33
N ARG A 568 17.21 -25.98 12.93
CA ARG A 568 18.36 -26.11 12.02
C ARG A 568 19.59 -25.44 12.61
N TYR A 569 20.72 -26.12 12.66
CA TYR A 569 21.95 -25.53 13.17
C TYR A 569 23.20 -26.14 12.55
N LYS A 570 24.26 -25.33 12.48
CA LYS A 570 25.57 -25.74 12.00
C LYS A 570 26.37 -26.30 13.19
N CYS A 571 26.90 -27.50 13.04
CA CYS A 571 27.74 -28.16 14.04
C CYS A 571 29.18 -28.27 13.51
N ASN A 572 30.15 -27.95 14.36
CA ASN A 572 31.59 -28.04 14.04
C ASN A 572 32.28 -29.22 14.72
N GLN A 573 31.53 -30.09 15.41
CA GLN A 573 32.07 -31.25 16.13
C GLN A 573 32.16 -32.47 15.21
N THR A 574 33.19 -33.29 15.38
CA THR A 574 33.32 -34.56 14.66
C THR A 574 32.41 -35.62 15.30
N HIS A 575 31.41 -36.09 14.57
CA HIS A 575 30.54 -37.19 15.03
C HIS A 575 31.07 -38.53 14.51
N TRP A 576 31.76 -39.27 15.39
CA TRP A 576 32.40 -40.55 15.08
C TRP A 576 31.41 -41.63 14.63
N THR A 577 30.13 -41.51 15.01
CA THR A 577 29.08 -42.49 14.71
C THR A 577 28.46 -42.36 13.33
N LYS A 578 28.78 -41.32 12.55
CA LYS A 578 28.19 -41.07 11.22
C LYS A 578 29.21 -40.76 10.10
N LEU A 579 30.51 -40.99 10.34
CA LEU A 579 31.60 -40.76 9.36
C LEU A 579 31.72 -39.30 8.85
N VAL A 580 31.12 -38.31 9.53
CA VAL A 580 31.22 -36.89 9.14
C VAL A 580 32.37 -36.22 9.88
N THR A 581 33.43 -35.87 9.15
CA THR A 581 34.70 -35.31 9.69
C THR A 581 34.81 -33.79 9.57
N THR A 582 33.83 -33.13 8.94
CA THR A 582 33.79 -31.68 8.67
C THR A 582 32.57 -31.03 9.32
N SER A 583 32.56 -29.70 9.35
CA SER A 583 31.38 -28.94 9.81
C SER A 583 30.17 -29.29 8.94
N HIS A 584 28.99 -29.47 9.55
CA HIS A 584 27.77 -29.98 8.90
C HIS A 584 26.49 -29.33 9.47
N TRP A 585 25.35 -29.51 8.79
CA TRP A 585 24.05 -29.02 9.28
C TRP A 585 23.20 -30.12 9.90
N HIS A 586 22.63 -29.84 11.06
CA HIS A 586 21.55 -30.64 11.64
C HIS A 586 20.20 -30.06 11.23
N PHE A 587 19.28 -30.94 10.88
CA PHE A 587 17.86 -30.66 10.72
C PHE A 587 17.11 -31.59 11.66
N SER A 588 16.50 -31.03 12.70
CA SER A 588 15.68 -31.78 13.64
C SER A 588 14.26 -31.25 13.60
N LEU A 589 13.33 -32.18 13.45
CA LEU A 589 11.90 -31.95 13.42
C LEU A 589 11.29 -32.58 14.67
N VAL A 590 10.39 -31.84 15.29
CA VAL A 590 9.58 -32.30 16.43
C VAL A 590 8.12 -32.05 16.06
N GLN A 591 7.32 -33.10 16.06
CA GLN A 591 5.89 -33.01 15.82
C GLN A 591 5.13 -33.08 17.15
N TYR A 592 4.23 -32.12 17.35
CA TYR A 592 3.29 -32.10 18.46
C TYR A 592 1.91 -32.47 17.93
N ASP A 593 1.48 -33.69 18.24
CA ASP A 593 0.15 -34.17 17.91
C ASP A 593 -0.89 -33.43 18.77
N ASN A 594 -2.08 -33.18 18.20
CA ASN A 594 -3.16 -32.39 18.80
C ASN A 594 -2.78 -30.92 19.06
N ILE A 595 -3.31 -30.03 18.21
CA ILE A 595 -3.00 -28.60 18.26
C ILE A 595 -3.52 -27.92 19.54
N GLN A 596 -4.58 -28.46 20.13
CA GLN A 596 -5.17 -27.90 21.36
C GLN A 596 -4.33 -28.24 22.60
N MET A 597 -3.67 -29.40 22.61
CA MET A 597 -2.85 -29.86 23.73
C MET A 597 -1.55 -30.51 23.23
N PRO A 598 -0.58 -29.72 22.74
CA PRO A 598 0.74 -30.21 22.34
C PRO A 598 1.47 -30.82 23.54
N ALA A 599 1.35 -32.14 23.71
CA ALA A 599 1.97 -32.92 24.80
C ALA A 599 3.38 -33.41 24.43
N ALA A 600 4.16 -33.79 25.45
CA ALA A 600 5.58 -34.12 25.36
C ALA A 600 5.91 -35.46 24.64
N ASP A 601 4.92 -36.23 24.21
CA ASP A 601 5.10 -37.44 23.38
C ASP A 601 5.33 -37.05 21.91
N SER A 602 6.39 -36.28 21.67
CA SER A 602 6.68 -35.75 20.34
C SER A 602 7.56 -36.71 19.54
N LYS A 603 7.14 -37.08 18.33
CA LYS A 603 8.03 -37.79 17.39
C LYS A 603 9.14 -36.85 16.93
N GLN A 604 10.39 -37.20 17.23
CA GLN A 604 11.56 -36.46 16.80
C GLN A 604 12.22 -37.16 15.60
N VAL A 605 12.42 -36.42 14.51
CA VAL A 605 13.17 -36.86 13.34
C VAL A 605 14.41 -35.98 13.20
N GLU A 606 15.59 -36.59 13.16
CA GLU A 606 16.85 -35.87 12.93
C GLU A 606 17.54 -36.34 11.64
N HIS A 607 18.07 -35.38 10.89
CA HIS A 607 18.90 -35.61 9.71
C HIS A 607 20.14 -34.71 9.76
N ILE A 608 21.26 -35.23 9.26
CA ILE A 608 22.53 -34.52 9.15
C ILE A 608 22.86 -34.36 7.68
N PHE A 609 23.10 -33.12 7.25
CA PHE A 609 23.58 -32.83 5.90
C PHE A 609 25.11 -32.71 5.92
N ASP A 610 25.80 -33.56 5.16
CA ASP A 610 27.25 -33.81 5.22
C ASP A 610 28.17 -32.63 4.81
N ASN A 611 27.60 -31.47 4.45
CA ASN A 611 28.36 -30.27 4.05
C ASN A 611 27.76 -29.02 4.72
N SER A 612 28.61 -28.09 5.17
CA SER A 612 28.20 -26.87 5.87
C SER A 612 28.62 -25.57 5.22
N ASP A 613 29.22 -25.60 4.04
CA ASP A 613 29.69 -24.38 3.39
C ASP A 613 28.52 -23.49 2.96
N TYR A 614 27.30 -24.02 2.95
CA TYR A 614 26.10 -23.26 2.67
C TYR A 614 25.29 -22.89 3.92
N ASN A 615 24.42 -21.89 3.79
CA ASN A 615 23.37 -21.58 4.74
C ASN A 615 22.07 -22.32 4.33
N LEU A 616 21.53 -23.15 5.23
CA LEU A 616 20.35 -23.97 4.98
C LEU A 616 19.05 -23.23 5.33
N THR A 617 18.20 -23.02 4.33
CA THR A 617 16.89 -22.35 4.47
C THR A 617 15.75 -23.27 4.04
N ILE A 618 14.57 -23.10 4.63
CA ILE A 618 13.33 -23.80 4.22
C ILE A 618 12.55 -22.76 3.45
N THR A 619 12.22 -23.07 2.20
CA THR A 619 11.48 -22.19 1.30
C THR A 619 9.99 -22.47 1.38
N GLU A 620 9.63 -23.75 1.47
CA GLU A 620 8.24 -24.21 1.54
C GLU A 620 8.12 -25.50 2.36
N ALA A 621 6.97 -25.70 2.97
CA ALA A 621 6.62 -26.93 3.66
C ALA A 621 5.19 -27.36 3.30
N VAL A 622 5.01 -28.62 2.89
CA VAL A 622 3.71 -29.19 2.50
C VAL A 622 3.49 -30.52 3.21
N TYR A 623 2.24 -30.78 3.62
CA TYR A 623 1.82 -32.10 4.11
C TYR A 623 0.95 -32.79 3.06
N ARG A 624 1.36 -33.99 2.65
CA ARG A 624 0.60 -34.85 1.73
C ARG A 624 -0.23 -35.86 2.51
N ALA A 625 -1.55 -35.67 2.49
CA ALA A 625 -2.47 -36.51 3.26
C ALA A 625 -2.57 -37.95 2.71
N SER A 626 -2.39 -38.16 1.40
CA SER A 626 -2.60 -39.46 0.75
C SER A 626 -1.63 -40.55 1.23
N ASP A 627 -0.38 -40.19 1.52
CA ASP A 627 0.66 -41.10 2.02
C ASP A 627 1.30 -40.63 3.33
N LYS A 628 0.69 -39.63 3.99
CA LYS A 628 1.09 -39.08 5.30
C LYS A 628 2.55 -38.59 5.32
N LYS A 629 3.03 -37.98 4.24
CA LYS A 629 4.41 -37.45 4.17
C LYS A 629 4.48 -35.95 4.43
N LEU A 630 5.52 -35.53 5.16
CA LEU A 630 5.93 -34.14 5.30
C LEU A 630 7.00 -33.83 4.27
N ILE A 631 6.80 -32.78 3.48
CA ILE A 631 7.69 -32.39 2.39
C ILE A 631 8.24 -31.00 2.69
N PHE A 632 9.55 -30.85 2.65
CA PHE A 632 10.25 -29.58 2.84
C PHE A 632 11.07 -29.26 1.59
N ILE A 633 10.86 -28.08 1.02
CA ILE A 633 11.70 -27.55 -0.05
C ILE A 633 12.81 -26.73 0.60
N LEU A 634 14.03 -27.23 0.52
CA LEU A 634 15.21 -26.65 1.14
C LEU A 634 16.02 -25.89 0.12
N LYS A 635 16.53 -24.73 0.52
CA LYS A 635 17.45 -23.90 -0.27
C LYS A 635 18.78 -23.77 0.47
N MET A 636 19.85 -24.16 -0.21
CA MET A 636 21.22 -24.16 0.28
C MET A 636 21.99 -23.03 -0.42
N LEU A 637 22.34 -21.97 0.32
CA LEU A 637 23.08 -20.81 -0.20
C LEU A 637 24.56 -20.89 0.18
N TYR A 638 25.43 -21.12 -0.80
CA TYR A 638 26.89 -21.21 -0.64
C TYR A 638 27.53 -19.80 -0.55
N PRO A 639 28.78 -19.67 -0.06
CA PRO A 639 29.42 -18.38 0.23
C PRO A 639 29.78 -17.60 -1.04
N ASP A 640 29.99 -18.32 -2.13
CA ASP A 640 30.15 -17.82 -3.50
C ASP A 640 28.83 -17.36 -4.14
N LEU A 641 27.76 -17.28 -3.32
CA LEU A 641 26.39 -16.90 -3.68
C LEU A 641 25.66 -17.93 -4.56
N PHE A 642 26.22 -19.12 -4.77
CA PHE A 642 25.50 -20.18 -5.49
C PHE A 642 24.42 -20.81 -4.63
N GLN A 643 23.40 -21.32 -5.30
CA GLN A 643 22.23 -21.90 -4.67
C GLN A 643 22.04 -23.33 -5.14
N LYS A 644 21.58 -24.19 -4.24
CA LYS A 644 21.02 -25.49 -4.58
C LYS A 644 19.68 -25.70 -3.90
N PHE A 645 18.90 -26.58 -4.48
CA PHE A 645 17.67 -27.06 -3.88
C PHE A 645 17.77 -28.50 -3.46
N ALA A 646 17.04 -28.81 -2.39
CA ALA A 646 16.73 -30.17 -2.03
C ALA A 646 15.24 -30.31 -1.70
N ILE A 647 14.66 -31.44 -2.11
CA ILE A 647 13.33 -31.86 -1.70
C ILE A 647 13.55 -32.89 -0.60
N PHE A 648 13.19 -32.52 0.64
CA PHE A 648 13.33 -33.38 1.79
C PHE A 648 11.96 -33.92 2.22
N ILE A 649 11.78 -35.23 2.08
CA ILE A 649 10.53 -35.94 2.36
C ILE A 649 10.72 -36.80 3.60
N ILE A 650 9.79 -36.69 4.54
CA ILE A 650 9.76 -37.46 5.78
C ILE A 650 8.43 -38.22 5.83
N ASP A 651 8.52 -39.55 5.92
CA ASP A 651 7.38 -40.40 6.25
C ASP A 651 7.02 -40.21 7.72
N ARG A 652 5.83 -39.67 7.99
CA ARG A 652 5.40 -39.31 9.34
C ARG A 652 5.17 -40.52 10.26
N PRO A 653 4.49 -41.61 9.82
CA PRO A 653 4.42 -42.85 10.58
C PRO A 653 5.78 -43.42 11.00
N SER A 654 6.70 -43.61 10.03
CA SER A 654 7.93 -44.38 10.25
C SER A 654 9.15 -43.54 10.63
N GLY A 655 9.14 -42.23 10.34
CA GLY A 655 10.31 -41.35 10.46
C GLY A 655 11.36 -41.54 9.36
N ASN A 656 11.07 -42.35 8.34
CA ASN A 656 11.95 -42.57 7.21
C ASN A 656 12.11 -41.30 6.37
N LYS A 657 13.31 -41.13 5.81
CA LYS A 657 13.77 -39.89 5.19
C LYS A 657 14.22 -40.15 3.76
N VAL A 658 13.73 -39.36 2.82
CA VAL A 658 14.17 -39.35 1.43
C VAL A 658 14.56 -37.93 1.07
N ILE A 659 15.76 -37.76 0.53
CA ILE A 659 16.25 -36.47 0.07
C ILE A 659 16.61 -36.58 -1.40
N TYR A 660 16.06 -35.66 -2.17
CA TYR A 660 16.52 -35.38 -3.52
C TYR A 660 17.29 -34.07 -3.48
N CYS A 661 18.57 -34.09 -3.88
CA CYS A 661 19.38 -32.89 -4.03
C CYS A 661 19.60 -32.60 -5.52
N GLU A 662 19.50 -31.33 -5.90
CA GLU A 662 19.87 -30.92 -7.23
C GLU A 662 21.40 -31.03 -7.43
N ASN A 663 21.81 -31.70 -8.51
CA ASN A 663 23.21 -32.01 -8.78
C ASN A 663 23.99 -30.83 -9.41
N VAL A 664 23.31 -29.77 -9.84
CA VAL A 664 23.93 -28.70 -10.64
C VAL A 664 24.41 -27.53 -9.76
N HIS A 665 25.70 -27.21 -9.81
CA HIS A 665 26.31 -26.06 -9.12
C HIS A 665 26.48 -24.88 -10.08
N ASN A 666 25.39 -24.37 -10.65
CA ASN A 666 25.45 -23.23 -11.56
C ASN A 666 24.31 -22.23 -11.38
N ILE A 667 23.60 -22.30 -10.25
CA ILE A 667 22.43 -21.46 -9.98
C ILE A 667 22.89 -20.29 -9.11
N GLN A 668 22.80 -19.08 -9.65
CA GLN A 668 23.11 -17.84 -8.96
C GLN A 668 21.95 -17.39 -8.07
N LEU A 669 20.73 -17.54 -8.57
CA LEU A 669 19.51 -17.18 -7.84
C LEU A 669 18.38 -18.11 -8.24
N SER A 670 17.35 -18.17 -7.40
CA SER A 670 16.22 -19.05 -7.63
C SER A 670 14.99 -18.63 -6.83
N THR A 671 13.85 -18.77 -7.49
CA THR A 671 12.53 -18.39 -6.97
C THR A 671 11.55 -19.52 -7.25
N MET A 672 10.69 -19.81 -6.27
CA MET A 672 9.62 -20.79 -6.43
C MET A 672 8.45 -20.15 -7.17
N ILE A 673 8.01 -20.80 -8.24
CA ILE A 673 6.88 -20.37 -9.08
C ILE A 673 5.60 -21.01 -8.56
N TYR A 674 5.65 -22.31 -8.31
CA TYR A 674 4.51 -23.11 -7.86
C TYR A 674 5.00 -24.31 -7.05
N CYS A 675 4.29 -24.65 -5.98
CA CYS A 675 4.53 -25.88 -5.23
C CYS A 675 3.20 -26.42 -4.67
N ASP A 676 2.96 -27.71 -4.89
CA ASP A 676 1.91 -28.48 -4.22
C ASP A 676 2.50 -29.73 -3.56
N ASP A 677 1.67 -30.72 -3.24
CA ASP A 677 2.10 -31.96 -2.58
C ASP A 677 2.77 -32.98 -3.53
N ARG A 678 2.82 -32.70 -4.84
CA ARG A 678 3.35 -33.58 -5.90
C ARG A 678 4.33 -32.88 -6.85
N ASN A 679 4.30 -31.56 -6.95
CA ASN A 679 4.99 -30.78 -7.96
C ASN A 679 5.69 -29.59 -7.31
N CYS A 680 6.90 -29.30 -7.76
CA CYS A 680 7.63 -28.09 -7.42
C CYS A 680 8.22 -27.50 -8.70
N ILE A 681 7.89 -26.25 -9.00
CA ILE A 681 8.33 -25.53 -10.20
C ILE A 681 9.14 -24.31 -9.76
N LEU A 682 10.38 -24.23 -10.24
CA LEU A 682 11.35 -23.20 -9.89
C LEU A 682 11.78 -22.42 -11.12
N HIS A 683 11.95 -21.11 -10.96
CA HIS A 683 12.69 -20.26 -11.86
C HIS A 683 14.11 -20.07 -11.31
N GLN A 684 15.12 -20.33 -12.12
CA GLN A 684 16.52 -20.29 -11.73
C GLN A 684 17.31 -19.39 -12.68
N TRP A 685 18.15 -18.54 -12.10
CA TRP A 685 19.16 -17.75 -12.81
C TRP A 685 20.48 -18.52 -12.81
N LEU A 686 21.03 -18.76 -13.99
CA LEU A 686 22.26 -19.52 -14.20
C LEU A 686 23.48 -18.58 -14.33
N ILE A 687 24.67 -19.06 -13.93
CA ILE A 687 25.91 -18.27 -13.95
C ILE A 687 26.28 -17.75 -15.34
N ASN A 688 25.95 -18.50 -16.39
CA ASN A 688 26.22 -18.12 -17.77
C ASN A 688 25.31 -16.98 -18.28
N GLY A 689 24.45 -16.41 -17.42
CA GLY A 689 23.48 -15.36 -17.74
C GLY A 689 22.16 -15.90 -18.30
N ASP A 690 22.01 -17.23 -18.40
CA ASP A 690 20.78 -17.87 -18.85
C ASP A 690 19.81 -18.08 -17.69
N HIS A 691 18.57 -18.34 -18.03
CA HIS A 691 17.51 -18.62 -17.10
C HIS A 691 16.96 -20.02 -17.37
N ALA A 692 16.43 -20.67 -16.34
CA ALA A 692 15.81 -21.98 -16.45
C ALA A 692 14.51 -22.04 -15.67
N ILE A 693 13.48 -22.62 -16.28
CA ILE A 693 12.29 -23.10 -15.58
C ILE A 693 12.45 -24.61 -15.39
N LYS A 694 12.44 -25.07 -14.15
CA LYS A 694 12.59 -26.49 -13.81
C LYS A 694 11.39 -26.98 -13.02
N TRP A 695 10.82 -28.07 -13.48
CA TRP A 695 9.71 -28.75 -12.83
C TRP A 695 10.17 -30.09 -12.27
N TYR A 696 10.06 -30.23 -10.96
CA TYR A 696 10.35 -31.45 -10.22
C TYR A 696 9.04 -32.10 -9.78
N ARG A 697 8.97 -33.41 -9.96
CA ARG A 697 7.95 -34.24 -9.32
C ARG A 697 8.47 -34.68 -7.95
N ILE A 698 7.67 -34.48 -6.93
CA ILE A 698 7.92 -34.87 -5.55
C ILE A 698 7.53 -36.34 -5.41
N GLY A 699 8.52 -37.17 -5.07
CA GLY A 699 8.36 -38.62 -5.01
C GLY A 699 7.29 -39.08 -4.03
N ASP A 700 6.66 -40.20 -4.34
CA ASP A 700 5.69 -40.92 -3.51
C ASP A 700 6.25 -42.31 -3.13
N ASP A 701 5.41 -43.28 -2.76
CA ASP A 701 5.88 -44.63 -2.42
C ASP A 701 6.33 -45.44 -3.65
N ILE A 702 5.95 -45.01 -4.85
CA ILE A 702 6.15 -45.71 -6.12
C ILE A 702 7.25 -45.03 -6.95
N ASN A 703 7.21 -43.70 -7.00
CA ASN A 703 8.05 -42.85 -7.83
C ASN A 703 9.04 -42.07 -6.96
N LYS A 704 10.31 -42.05 -7.37
CA LYS A 704 11.30 -41.18 -6.74
C LYS A 704 11.13 -39.73 -7.19
N SER A 705 11.51 -38.78 -6.33
CA SER A 705 11.59 -37.38 -6.72
C SER A 705 12.59 -37.22 -7.87
N ALA A 706 12.19 -36.51 -8.91
CA ALA A 706 13.02 -36.32 -10.09
C ALA A 706 12.65 -35.02 -10.82
N LEU A 707 13.62 -34.46 -11.55
CA LEU A 707 13.38 -33.42 -12.55
C LEU A 707 12.56 -34.02 -13.70
N VAL A 708 11.39 -33.45 -13.95
CA VAL A 708 10.46 -33.87 -15.01
C VAL A 708 10.76 -33.13 -16.30
N LYS A 709 10.92 -31.80 -16.20
CA LYS A 709 11.10 -30.92 -17.35
C LYS A 709 12.01 -29.75 -16.98
N GLU A 710 12.89 -29.38 -17.90
CA GLU A 710 13.72 -28.19 -17.82
C GLU A 710 13.59 -27.42 -19.13
N HIS A 711 13.44 -26.10 -19.03
CA HIS A 711 13.47 -25.20 -20.17
C HIS A 711 14.43 -24.05 -19.89
N GLN A 712 15.53 -24.00 -20.65
CA GLN A 712 16.51 -22.93 -20.57
C GLN A 712 16.25 -21.87 -21.64
N TYR A 713 16.38 -20.60 -21.28
CA TYR A 713 16.18 -19.47 -22.17
C TYR A 713 17.12 -18.30 -21.83
N LYS A 714 17.39 -17.45 -22.82
CA LYS A 714 18.17 -16.23 -22.64
C LYS A 714 17.28 -15.16 -22.01
N TYR A 715 17.78 -14.48 -20.98
CA TYR A 715 17.03 -13.43 -20.27
C TYR A 715 16.33 -12.43 -21.21
N TYR A 716 17.08 -11.95 -22.21
CA TYR A 716 16.60 -10.90 -23.12
C TYR A 716 15.48 -11.34 -24.05
N ASN A 717 15.29 -12.64 -24.25
CA ASN A 717 14.25 -13.18 -25.12
C ASN A 717 12.87 -13.20 -24.44
N GLY A 718 12.84 -13.12 -23.09
CA GLY A 718 11.62 -13.27 -22.31
C GLY A 718 11.03 -14.69 -22.39
N LEU A 719 10.17 -15.03 -21.43
CA LEU A 719 9.47 -16.32 -21.42
C LEU A 719 8.08 -16.15 -20.83
N ALA A 720 7.08 -16.73 -21.48
CA ALA A 720 5.76 -16.88 -20.94
C ALA A 720 5.58 -18.29 -20.38
N CYS A 721 5.05 -18.39 -19.17
CA CYS A 721 4.87 -19.65 -18.45
C CYS A 721 3.42 -19.73 -17.97
N LYS A 722 2.76 -20.84 -18.32
CA LYS A 722 1.39 -21.15 -17.89
C LYS A 722 1.40 -22.49 -17.15
N ILE A 723 0.80 -22.51 -15.96
CA ILE A 723 0.68 -23.70 -15.12
C ILE A 723 -0.79 -24.06 -14.99
N ASP A 724 -1.21 -25.11 -15.70
CA ASP A 724 -2.56 -25.65 -15.55
C ASP A 724 -2.59 -26.60 -14.35
N THR A 725 -3.28 -26.19 -13.29
CA THR A 725 -3.48 -27.01 -12.09
C THR A 725 -4.71 -27.92 -12.28
N PRO A 726 -4.61 -29.23 -11.96
CA PRO A 726 -5.73 -30.14 -12.13
C PRO A 726 -6.86 -29.77 -11.16
N ASN A 727 -8.09 -29.72 -11.67
CA ASN A 727 -9.28 -29.64 -10.82
C ASN A 727 -9.33 -30.91 -9.95
N LYS A 728 -9.67 -30.78 -8.65
CA LYS A 728 -9.62 -31.83 -7.58
C LYS A 728 -10.20 -33.23 -7.91
N LYS A 729 -10.83 -33.42 -9.08
CA LYS A 729 -11.45 -34.66 -9.56
C LYS A 729 -10.61 -35.50 -10.54
N SER A 730 -9.51 -35.00 -11.11
CA SER A 730 -8.64 -35.80 -12.00
C SER A 730 -7.25 -36.06 -11.39
N LEU A 731 -6.74 -37.28 -11.58
CA LEU A 731 -5.40 -37.71 -11.19
C LEU A 731 -4.29 -37.23 -12.15
N GLN A 732 -4.58 -36.25 -13.02
CA GLN A 732 -3.61 -35.77 -14.01
C GLN A 732 -2.57 -34.85 -13.35
N ASP A 733 -1.31 -35.01 -13.73
CA ASP A 733 -0.21 -34.14 -13.31
C ASP A 733 -0.43 -32.69 -13.78
N VAL A 734 0.17 -31.73 -13.08
CA VAL A 734 0.22 -30.32 -13.48
C VAL A 734 0.76 -30.22 -14.91
N ASN A 735 0.13 -29.40 -15.77
CA ASN A 735 0.62 -29.20 -17.12
C ASN A 735 1.36 -27.86 -17.23
N LEU A 736 2.67 -27.94 -17.45
CA LEU A 736 3.56 -26.78 -17.63
C LEU A 736 3.77 -26.48 -19.11
N LEU A 737 3.11 -25.42 -19.57
CA LEU A 737 3.26 -24.87 -20.92
C LEU A 737 4.20 -23.67 -20.86
N ILE A 738 5.12 -23.63 -21.82
CA ILE A 738 6.16 -22.61 -21.90
C ILE A 738 6.23 -22.14 -23.35
N SER A 739 6.22 -20.83 -23.55
CA SER A 739 6.35 -20.20 -24.85
C SER A 739 7.34 -19.03 -24.79
N PRO A 740 8.09 -18.75 -25.87
CA PRO A 740 8.82 -17.49 -25.98
C PRO A 740 7.91 -16.28 -25.74
N TRP A 741 8.49 -15.16 -25.30
CA TRP A 741 7.74 -13.93 -25.07
C TRP A 741 7.40 -13.22 -26.39
N ASP A 742 6.56 -13.84 -27.19
CA ASP A 742 5.99 -13.26 -28.40
C ASP A 742 4.59 -13.79 -28.64
N THR A 743 3.70 -12.92 -29.11
CA THR A 743 2.27 -13.23 -29.23
C THR A 743 2.00 -14.37 -30.22
N ILE A 744 2.84 -14.55 -31.24
CA ILE A 744 2.63 -15.59 -32.26
C ILE A 744 2.93 -16.96 -31.66
N SER A 745 4.11 -17.14 -31.05
CA SER A 745 4.47 -18.38 -30.36
C SER A 745 3.56 -18.67 -29.17
N MET A 746 3.08 -17.63 -28.48
CA MET A 746 2.09 -17.81 -27.40
C MET A 746 0.75 -18.27 -27.95
N LEU A 747 0.26 -17.75 -29.08
CA LEU A 747 -0.99 -18.24 -29.70
C LEU A 747 -0.89 -19.67 -30.25
N GLU A 748 0.32 -20.11 -30.62
CA GLU A 748 0.56 -21.49 -31.04
C GLU A 748 0.64 -22.46 -29.85
N THR A 749 1.17 -22.00 -28.72
CA THR A 749 1.45 -22.84 -27.54
C THR A 749 0.34 -22.79 -26.50
N PHE A 750 -0.23 -21.61 -26.29
CA PHE A 750 -1.38 -21.32 -25.45
C PHE A 750 -2.58 -21.08 -26.37
N ASN A 751 -3.79 -21.37 -25.90
CA ASN A 751 -4.97 -21.01 -26.69
C ASN A 751 -5.11 -19.47 -26.76
N THR A 752 -5.97 -19.00 -27.66
CA THR A 752 -6.18 -17.57 -27.90
C THR A 752 -6.59 -16.81 -26.63
N ALA A 753 -7.48 -17.38 -25.83
CA ALA A 753 -7.97 -16.76 -24.60
C ALA A 753 -6.86 -16.60 -23.55
N ASP A 754 -6.04 -17.63 -23.36
CA ASP A 754 -4.92 -17.61 -22.41
C ASP A 754 -3.84 -16.61 -22.85
N THR A 755 -3.55 -16.53 -24.16
CA THR A 755 -2.56 -15.57 -24.68
C THR A 755 -3.04 -14.13 -24.49
N GLU A 756 -4.31 -13.84 -24.79
CA GLU A 756 -4.88 -12.51 -24.59
C GLU A 756 -4.91 -12.12 -23.11
N LEU A 757 -5.29 -13.05 -22.24
CA LEU A 757 -5.28 -12.84 -20.79
C LEU A 757 -3.86 -12.57 -20.29
N PHE A 758 -2.89 -13.38 -20.71
CA PHE A 758 -1.49 -13.23 -20.34
C PHE A 758 -0.94 -11.87 -20.78
N VAL A 759 -1.13 -11.47 -22.05
CA VAL A 759 -0.67 -10.17 -22.57
C VAL A 759 -1.33 -8.99 -21.84
N SER A 760 -2.63 -9.08 -21.55
CA SER A 760 -3.38 -8.00 -20.87
C SER A 760 -2.92 -7.74 -19.43
N CYS A 761 -2.57 -8.80 -18.70
CA CYS A 761 -2.12 -8.71 -17.31
C CYS A 761 -0.69 -8.16 -17.21
N CYS A 762 0.19 -8.51 -18.16
CA CYS A 762 1.60 -8.17 -18.09
C CYS A 762 1.91 -6.76 -18.61
N GLY A 763 1.20 -6.26 -19.63
CA GLY A 763 1.64 -5.05 -20.34
C GLY A 763 2.99 -5.26 -21.06
N TYR A 764 3.21 -4.54 -22.15
CA TYR A 764 4.39 -4.74 -23.01
C TYR A 764 5.75 -4.47 -22.31
N ASP A 765 5.75 -3.76 -21.19
CA ASP A 765 6.96 -3.38 -20.44
C ASP A 765 7.32 -4.31 -19.27
N SER A 766 6.44 -5.24 -18.86
CA SER A 766 6.81 -6.20 -17.81
C SER A 766 7.37 -7.48 -18.44
N LYS A 767 8.67 -7.71 -18.25
CA LYS A 767 9.37 -8.91 -18.74
C LYS A 767 9.19 -10.13 -17.82
N TYR A 768 8.29 -10.04 -16.85
CA TYR A 768 7.99 -11.09 -15.91
C TYR A 768 6.52 -11.01 -15.50
N ALA A 769 5.76 -12.04 -15.88
CA ALA A 769 4.58 -12.42 -15.13
C ALA A 769 4.53 -13.94 -15.10
N ILE A 770 4.16 -14.45 -13.94
CA ILE A 770 3.85 -15.85 -13.71
C ILE A 770 2.33 -15.87 -13.54
N TYR A 771 1.65 -16.64 -14.37
CA TYR A 771 0.22 -16.93 -14.22
C TYR A 771 0.04 -18.35 -13.68
#